data_AF-L1MEY8-F1
#
_entry.id   AF-L1MEY8-F1
#
_cell.length_a   1.000
_cell.length_b   1.000
_cell.length_c   1.000
_cell.angle_alpha   90.00
_cell.angle_beta   90.00
_cell.angle_gamma   90.00
#
_symmetry.space_group_name_H-M   'P 1'
#
loop_
_entity.id
_entity.type
_entity.pdbx_description
1 polymer ?
#
loop_
_entity_poly.entity_id
_entity_poly.type
_entity_poly.pdbx_seq_one_letter_code
_entity_poly.pdbx_strand_id
1 'polypeptide(L)'
;MYHIDVAVYLEGGLAFLRGENLYTQDFDFGSISLPFTYPPISAIVFSALAPFPLWVSSLVFIAATVVLLWWCCVIVLRHAVSGWGVGRTRIVALAILPFVVALEPVRETLGFAQVNVFLMAMVMVDVLTKKPWLPRGFWIGLAAAIKLTPAVFGLYFLVKRDFRAAAVTIMSGLGFTALAWAISPENSAQYWLHTVRDPSRIGGLSYGGNQSFKGFLARVMAEPGQDAVWRVLVVATIVAAALAMYRTTSPAMAISLNSLVALLCSPVSWTHHWVWLIPLTLLTIVQAVRAFQRQDWVTVSWAASLSLASLAAMLVEPHWVLPHKNDTEALMPLSGLIIGSSYVWIAVAFLVVALRRSSRLSLRWTSATIIVATVLVFAYTFSETLRIRHFLVFEALRSTSLDGVFTHPLNATPLVIFLGRPLTSLRLDFASTMLVMANMVALYVVVVALLRHLRLPIDGPLPLAATAVAVISHPVRDTLMGGHWTLMFLALIVADVFLPTVRWPRGLLSGIAVALGGGWPLLSAVAAFSALKNYRAIGIVLGSCAASFGLGFVVARETTLSYLHTLWHWPETILAALTGSINNTAYAMVARALGGSSTLSWLIMVVVVLAVAHFAAQRAGDRYVAAAFGLCLPALVLPYSTATVWVLLLPLVVLLARWNPIAAAFGAYLLWFEWFPGRLDYIYGGIRGEWWLPPFEVFASAPALYLLVLMLLSLGGKIAQPSTGTLAKK
;
A
#
# COMPACT_ATOMS: atom_id res chain seq x y z
N MET A 1 -3.58 -20.38 -7.16
CA MET A 1 -3.29 -20.17 -5.72
C MET A 1 -3.97 -21.29 -4.96
N TYR A 2 -3.23 -22.09 -4.20
CA TYR A 2 -3.81 -23.11 -3.34
C TYR A 2 -4.09 -22.47 -1.98
N HIS A 3 -5.36 -22.35 -1.59
CA HIS A 3 -5.75 -21.72 -0.32
C HIS A 3 -5.55 -22.71 0.83
N ILE A 4 -4.32 -22.79 1.32
CA ILE A 4 -3.87 -23.86 2.22
C ILE A 4 -4.64 -23.88 3.55
N ASP A 5 -4.94 -22.73 4.16
CA ASP A 5 -5.59 -22.74 5.48
C ASP A 5 -7.07 -23.13 5.40
N VAL A 6 -7.81 -22.66 4.38
CA VAL A 6 -9.18 -23.17 4.19
C VAL A 6 -9.17 -24.65 3.85
N ALA A 7 -8.17 -25.16 3.12
CA ALA A 7 -8.04 -26.61 2.89
C ALA A 7 -7.88 -27.37 4.23
N VAL A 8 -7.02 -26.89 5.15
CA VAL A 8 -6.91 -27.43 6.52
C VAL A 8 -8.24 -27.36 7.26
N TYR A 9 -9.00 -26.28 7.13
CA TYR A 9 -10.31 -26.14 7.77
C TYR A 9 -11.33 -27.16 7.24
N LEU A 10 -11.36 -27.37 5.92
CA LEU A 10 -12.26 -28.34 5.28
C LEU A 10 -11.86 -29.76 5.63
N GLU A 11 -10.57 -30.10 5.60
CA GLU A 11 -10.07 -31.42 6.00
C GLU A 11 -10.37 -31.71 7.48
N GLY A 12 -10.19 -30.73 8.38
CA GLY A 12 -10.64 -30.86 9.77
C GLY A 12 -12.16 -31.07 9.89
N GLY A 13 -12.95 -30.40 9.05
CA GLY A 13 -14.39 -30.60 8.96
C GLY A 13 -14.77 -32.00 8.44
N LEU A 14 -14.08 -32.51 7.42
CA LEU A 14 -14.27 -33.86 6.88
C LEU A 14 -13.86 -34.93 7.88
N ALA A 15 -12.69 -34.79 8.52
CA ALA A 15 -12.22 -35.67 9.58
C ALA A 15 -13.24 -35.72 10.74
N PHE A 16 -13.77 -34.56 11.15
CA PHE A 16 -14.86 -34.50 12.13
C PHE A 16 -16.11 -35.28 11.66
N LEU A 17 -16.55 -35.10 10.40
CA LEU A 17 -17.70 -35.83 9.85
C LEU A 17 -17.46 -37.34 9.73
N ARG A 18 -16.21 -37.77 9.56
CA ARG A 18 -15.79 -39.18 9.53
C ARG A 18 -15.59 -39.78 10.93
N GLY A 19 -15.69 -38.98 11.99
CA GLY A 19 -15.44 -39.42 13.37
C GLY A 19 -13.96 -39.64 13.69
N GLU A 20 -13.06 -39.03 12.92
CA GLU A 20 -11.62 -39.12 13.12
C GLU A 20 -11.12 -38.16 14.20
N ASN A 21 -9.94 -38.46 14.76
CA ASN A 21 -9.27 -37.54 15.67
C ASN A 21 -8.50 -36.46 14.89
N LEU A 22 -8.78 -35.20 15.19
CA LEU A 22 -8.24 -34.03 14.48
C LEU A 22 -6.76 -33.77 14.81
N TYR A 23 -6.28 -34.24 15.96
CA TYR A 23 -5.03 -33.78 16.57
C TYR A 23 -3.94 -34.84 16.64
N THR A 24 -4.23 -36.07 16.24
CA THR A 24 -3.27 -37.19 16.17
C THR A 24 -2.77 -37.46 14.75
N GLN A 25 -3.11 -36.60 13.80
CA GLN A 25 -2.71 -36.70 12.40
C GLN A 25 -2.41 -35.30 11.83
N ASP A 26 -1.61 -35.28 10.78
CA ASP A 26 -1.41 -34.12 9.92
C ASP A 26 -2.15 -34.33 8.61
N PHE A 27 -2.49 -33.24 7.92
CA PHE A 27 -3.19 -33.27 6.64
C PHE A 27 -2.22 -32.88 5.52
N ASP A 28 -2.20 -33.68 4.45
CA ASP A 28 -1.24 -33.55 3.35
C ASP A 28 -1.75 -32.63 2.23
N PHE A 29 -0.90 -31.67 1.83
CA PHE A 29 -1.21 -30.67 0.82
C PHE A 29 -0.07 -30.53 -0.19
N GLY A 30 0.22 -31.62 -0.90
CA GLY A 30 1.34 -31.68 -1.83
C GLY A 30 2.65 -31.96 -1.10
N SER A 31 3.58 -31.01 -1.09
CA SER A 31 4.89 -31.17 -0.43
C SER A 31 4.91 -30.72 1.03
N ILE A 32 3.77 -30.37 1.61
CA ILE A 32 3.64 -29.84 2.97
C ILE A 32 2.51 -30.59 3.68
N SER A 33 2.75 -30.98 4.93
CA SER A 33 1.75 -31.54 5.83
C SER A 33 1.52 -30.57 6.99
N LEU A 34 0.25 -30.32 7.34
CA LEU A 34 -0.10 -29.36 8.39
C LEU A 34 -1.10 -29.96 9.40
N PRO A 35 -0.92 -29.71 10.70
CA PRO A 35 -1.88 -30.14 11.72
C PRO A 35 -3.11 -29.24 11.76
N PHE A 36 -4.23 -29.77 12.27
CA PHE A 36 -5.35 -28.94 12.69
C PHE A 36 -5.05 -28.28 14.05
N THR A 37 -5.19 -26.95 14.15
CA THR A 37 -4.70 -26.18 15.31
C THR A 37 -5.79 -25.51 16.15
N TYR A 38 -7.03 -25.48 15.67
CA TYR A 38 -8.12 -24.76 16.32
C TYR A 38 -8.91 -25.65 17.29
N PRO A 39 -9.62 -25.09 18.29
CA PRO A 39 -10.48 -25.87 19.17
C PRO A 39 -11.56 -26.66 18.41
N PRO A 40 -12.08 -27.77 18.96
CA PRO A 40 -12.95 -28.70 18.21
C PRO A 40 -14.22 -28.07 17.63
N ILE A 41 -14.80 -27.05 18.28
CA ILE A 41 -15.99 -26.34 17.75
C ILE A 41 -15.74 -25.76 16.35
N SER A 42 -14.49 -25.42 16.03
CA SER A 42 -14.15 -24.86 14.71
C SER A 42 -14.32 -25.89 13.60
N ALA A 43 -13.95 -27.16 13.82
CA ALA A 43 -14.16 -28.23 12.85
C ALA A 43 -15.66 -28.44 12.59
N ILE A 44 -16.51 -28.31 13.63
CA ILE A 44 -17.97 -28.35 13.50
C ILE A 44 -18.45 -27.20 12.60
N VAL A 45 -17.98 -25.97 12.83
CA VAL A 45 -18.34 -24.81 12.01
C VAL A 45 -17.89 -24.99 10.55
N PHE A 46 -16.65 -25.44 10.33
CA PHE A 46 -16.10 -25.62 8.99
C PHE A 46 -16.66 -26.85 8.26
N SER A 47 -17.20 -27.83 8.99
CA SER A 47 -17.90 -28.99 8.39
C SER A 47 -19.09 -28.58 7.52
N ALA A 48 -19.67 -27.39 7.72
CA ALA A 48 -20.73 -26.87 6.85
C ALA A 48 -20.25 -26.56 5.42
N LEU A 49 -18.96 -26.27 5.24
CA LEU A 49 -18.33 -26.00 3.95
C LEU A 49 -17.56 -27.23 3.40
N ALA A 50 -17.27 -28.21 4.25
CA ALA A 50 -16.50 -29.41 3.91
C ALA A 50 -17.05 -30.25 2.74
N PRO A 51 -18.38 -30.36 2.51
CA PRO A 51 -18.92 -31.11 1.38
C PRO A 51 -18.68 -30.48 0.00
N PHE A 52 -18.33 -29.19 -0.06
CA PHE A 52 -18.15 -28.49 -1.32
C PHE A 52 -16.71 -28.59 -1.83
N PRO A 53 -16.47 -28.56 -3.16
CA PRO A 53 -15.14 -28.49 -3.71
C PRO A 53 -14.34 -27.29 -3.16
N LEU A 54 -13.04 -27.47 -2.94
CA LEU A 54 -12.16 -26.45 -2.33
C LEU A 54 -12.31 -25.07 -2.96
N TRP A 55 -12.45 -24.97 -4.29
CA TRP A 55 -12.59 -23.69 -4.98
C TRP A 55 -13.90 -22.96 -4.65
N VAL A 56 -15.00 -23.69 -4.44
CA VAL A 56 -16.30 -23.11 -4.04
C VAL A 56 -16.19 -22.56 -2.63
N SER A 57 -15.71 -23.38 -1.70
CA SER A 57 -15.51 -22.99 -0.30
C SER A 57 -14.57 -21.81 -0.18
N SER A 58 -13.45 -21.82 -0.92
CA SER A 58 -12.51 -20.70 -0.98
C SER A 58 -13.18 -19.42 -1.49
N LEU A 59 -13.93 -19.49 -2.59
CA LEU A 59 -14.62 -18.34 -3.16
C LEU A 59 -15.62 -17.73 -2.18
N VAL A 60 -16.46 -18.57 -1.54
CA VAL A 60 -17.43 -18.12 -0.53
C VAL A 60 -16.72 -17.48 0.65
N PHE A 61 -15.65 -18.12 1.15
CA PHE A 61 -14.90 -17.65 2.31
C PHE A 61 -14.20 -16.31 2.05
N ILE A 62 -13.59 -16.16 0.88
CA ILE A 62 -12.93 -14.93 0.43
C ILE A 62 -13.96 -13.82 0.22
N ALA A 63 -15.08 -14.10 -0.45
CA ALA A 63 -16.14 -13.12 -0.64
C ALA A 63 -16.70 -12.62 0.70
N ALA A 64 -16.97 -13.53 1.64
CA ALA A 64 -17.39 -13.18 2.99
C ALA A 64 -16.32 -12.38 3.75
N THR A 65 -15.04 -12.75 3.62
CA THR A 65 -13.91 -12.01 4.21
C THR A 65 -13.86 -10.57 3.71
N VAL A 66 -13.98 -10.33 2.41
CA VAL A 66 -13.96 -8.98 1.82
C VAL A 66 -15.16 -8.14 2.29
N VAL A 67 -16.35 -8.74 2.33
CA VAL A 67 -17.56 -8.06 2.83
C VAL A 67 -17.43 -7.69 4.30
N LEU A 68 -16.93 -8.61 5.14
CA LEU A 68 -16.72 -8.37 6.57
C LEU A 68 -15.60 -7.35 6.81
N LEU A 69 -14.54 -7.37 6.02
CA LEU A 69 -13.46 -6.37 6.08
C LEU A 69 -13.99 -4.97 5.76
N TRP A 70 -14.79 -4.83 4.70
CA TRP A 70 -15.48 -3.59 4.39
C TRP A 70 -16.37 -3.14 5.55
N TRP A 71 -17.12 -4.07 6.14
CA TRP A 71 -17.99 -3.78 7.28
C TRP A 71 -17.21 -3.32 8.52
N CYS A 72 -16.07 -3.96 8.83
CA CYS A 72 -15.15 -3.53 9.87
C CYS A 72 -14.64 -2.10 9.61
N CYS A 73 -14.27 -1.76 8.36
CA CYS A 73 -13.89 -0.40 7.99
C CYS A 73 -15.04 0.60 8.21
N VAL A 74 -16.28 0.21 7.88
CA VAL A 74 -17.48 1.03 8.15
C VAL A 74 -17.63 1.26 9.66
N ILE A 75 -17.55 0.21 10.48
CA ILE A 75 -17.67 0.31 11.94
C ILE A 75 -16.60 1.26 12.51
N VAL A 76 -15.34 1.10 12.09
CA VAL A 76 -14.22 1.92 12.55
C VAL A 76 -14.45 3.38 12.17
N LEU A 77 -14.75 3.67 10.90
CA LEU A 77 -14.99 5.04 10.42
C LEU A 77 -16.20 5.69 11.10
N ARG A 78 -17.25 4.93 11.42
CA ARG A 78 -18.43 5.43 12.18
C ARG A 78 -18.07 5.89 13.58
N HIS A 79 -17.09 5.25 14.22
CA HIS A 79 -16.60 5.63 15.55
C HIS A 79 -15.50 6.70 15.49
N ALA A 80 -14.68 6.66 14.44
CA ALA A 80 -13.59 7.60 14.24
C ALA A 80 -14.10 8.98 13.80
N VAL A 81 -15.17 9.05 12.98
CA VAL A 81 -15.66 10.29 12.37
C VAL A 81 -17.10 10.63 12.80
N SER A 82 -17.21 11.51 13.80
CA SER A 82 -18.46 12.17 14.18
C SER A 82 -19.02 13.03 13.05
N GLY A 83 -20.34 12.96 12.83
CA GLY A 83 -21.07 13.76 11.85
C GLY A 83 -21.23 13.14 10.47
N TRP A 84 -20.55 12.02 10.16
CA TRP A 84 -20.80 11.29 8.92
C TRP A 84 -22.08 10.45 9.00
N GLY A 85 -23.00 10.68 8.05
CA GLY A 85 -24.14 9.80 7.82
C GLY A 85 -23.71 8.40 7.37
N VAL A 86 -24.56 7.40 7.58
CA VAL A 86 -24.27 5.98 7.29
C VAL A 86 -23.87 5.78 5.82
N GLY A 87 -24.58 6.42 4.88
CA GLY A 87 -24.29 6.32 3.45
C GLY A 87 -22.88 6.81 3.10
N ARG A 88 -22.49 7.99 3.62
CA ARG A 88 -21.14 8.54 3.41
C ARG A 88 -20.07 7.61 3.97
N THR A 89 -20.26 7.06 5.18
CA THR A 89 -19.28 6.13 5.76
C THR A 89 -19.13 4.85 4.94
N ARG A 90 -20.24 4.29 4.44
CA ARG A 90 -20.23 3.11 3.56
C ARG A 90 -19.47 3.35 2.26
N ILE A 91 -19.72 4.50 1.62
CA ILE A 91 -19.05 4.89 0.37
C ILE A 91 -17.56 5.08 0.60
N VAL A 92 -17.16 5.78 1.67
CA VAL A 92 -15.74 5.96 1.99
C VAL A 92 -15.06 4.64 2.32
N ALA A 93 -15.70 3.77 3.12
CA ALA A 93 -15.18 2.44 3.41
C ALA A 93 -15.01 1.60 2.13
N LEU A 94 -15.95 1.70 1.19
CA LEU A 94 -15.85 1.02 -0.11
C LEU A 94 -14.71 1.59 -0.95
N ALA A 95 -14.54 2.91 -0.95
CA ALA A 95 -13.48 3.59 -1.69
C ALA A 95 -12.07 3.25 -1.19
N ILE A 96 -11.90 3.01 0.12
CA ILE A 96 -10.60 2.60 0.68
C ILE A 96 -10.38 1.09 0.66
N LEU A 97 -11.42 0.28 0.42
CA LEU A 97 -11.34 -1.18 0.51
C LEU A 97 -10.25 -1.78 -0.39
N PRO A 98 -10.06 -1.35 -1.67
CA PRO A 98 -8.99 -1.90 -2.51
C PRO A 98 -7.60 -1.73 -1.91
N PHE A 99 -7.36 -0.61 -1.21
CA PHE A 99 -6.11 -0.40 -0.48
C PHE A 99 -5.96 -1.35 0.68
N VAL A 100 -7.01 -1.46 1.49
CA VAL A 100 -7.00 -2.31 2.67
C VAL A 100 -6.76 -3.76 2.27
N VAL A 101 -7.35 -4.21 1.15
CA VAL A 101 -7.17 -5.56 0.58
C VAL A 101 -5.72 -5.87 0.23
N ALA A 102 -4.92 -4.87 -0.11
CA ALA A 102 -3.56 -5.09 -0.55
C ALA A 102 -2.49 -4.92 0.52
N LEU A 103 -2.87 -4.34 1.64
CA LEU A 103 -2.02 -4.35 2.82
C LEU A 103 -1.79 -5.81 3.20
N GLU A 104 -0.52 -6.15 3.39
CA GLU A 104 -0.05 -7.54 3.51
C GLU A 104 -0.85 -8.41 4.48
N PRO A 105 -1.24 -7.95 5.70
CA PRO A 105 -1.97 -8.82 6.61
C PRO A 105 -3.31 -9.28 6.04
N VAL A 106 -3.95 -8.43 5.23
CA VAL A 106 -5.21 -8.72 4.56
C VAL A 106 -4.96 -9.56 3.31
N ARG A 107 -3.93 -9.23 2.53
CA ARG A 107 -3.59 -10.01 1.33
C ARG A 107 -3.22 -11.45 1.69
N GLU A 108 -2.42 -11.66 2.72
CA GLU A 108 -2.12 -12.99 3.28
C GLU A 108 -3.40 -13.66 3.82
N THR A 109 -4.27 -12.90 4.50
CA THR A 109 -5.57 -13.45 4.96
C THR A 109 -6.41 -13.98 3.79
N LEU A 110 -6.45 -13.26 2.67
CA LEU A 110 -7.19 -13.70 1.47
C LEU A 110 -6.45 -14.82 0.72
N GLY A 111 -5.12 -14.73 0.64
CA GLY A 111 -4.26 -15.74 0.00
C GLY A 111 -4.39 -17.11 0.67
N PHE A 112 -4.51 -17.12 2.00
CA PHE A 112 -4.75 -18.34 2.77
C PHE A 112 -6.23 -18.67 3.00
N ALA A 113 -7.15 -17.73 2.72
CA ALA A 113 -8.55 -17.80 3.13
C ALA A 113 -8.72 -18.04 4.65
N GLN A 114 -8.09 -17.16 5.43
CA GLN A 114 -7.99 -17.20 6.89
C GLN A 114 -9.18 -16.59 7.64
N VAL A 115 -9.55 -17.18 8.77
CA VAL A 115 -10.74 -16.80 9.56
C VAL A 115 -10.63 -15.46 10.32
N ASN A 116 -9.45 -14.85 10.38
CA ASN A 116 -9.16 -13.75 11.31
C ASN A 116 -10.08 -12.52 11.16
N VAL A 117 -10.52 -12.19 9.94
CA VAL A 117 -11.45 -11.08 9.70
C VAL A 117 -12.84 -11.38 10.24
N PHE A 118 -13.30 -12.64 10.22
CA PHE A 118 -14.56 -13.05 10.85
C PHE A 118 -14.50 -12.81 12.36
N LEU A 119 -13.40 -13.23 12.99
CA LEU A 119 -13.19 -13.04 14.42
C LEU A 119 -13.08 -11.55 14.78
N MET A 120 -12.37 -10.76 13.98
CA MET A 120 -12.31 -9.30 14.14
C MET A 120 -13.70 -8.67 14.04
N ALA A 121 -14.51 -9.07 13.06
CA ALA A 121 -15.87 -8.59 12.89
C ALA A 121 -16.76 -8.94 14.10
N MET A 122 -16.67 -10.16 14.61
CA MET A 122 -17.38 -10.59 15.83
C MET A 122 -17.01 -9.72 17.03
N VAL A 123 -15.72 -9.50 17.28
CA VAL A 123 -15.23 -8.63 18.37
C VAL A 123 -15.73 -7.19 18.19
N MET A 124 -15.62 -6.63 16.98
CA MET A 124 -16.08 -5.27 16.70
C MET A 124 -17.59 -5.13 16.87
N VAL A 125 -18.38 -6.08 16.39
CA VAL A 125 -19.83 -6.09 16.55
C VAL A 125 -20.20 -6.17 18.03
N ASP A 126 -19.52 -7.01 18.81
CA ASP A 126 -19.82 -7.17 20.25
C ASP A 126 -19.63 -5.86 21.03
N VAL A 127 -18.51 -5.18 20.77
CA VAL A 127 -18.11 -4.00 21.56
C VAL A 127 -18.70 -2.71 21.00
N LEU A 128 -18.72 -2.55 19.68
CA LEU A 128 -18.99 -1.28 19.01
C LEU A 128 -20.44 -1.13 18.53
N THR A 129 -21.26 -2.17 18.65
CA THR A 129 -22.69 -2.06 18.36
C THR A 129 -23.38 -1.25 19.47
N LYS A 130 -24.09 -0.20 19.07
CA LYS A 130 -24.82 0.68 20.01
C LYS A 130 -25.96 -0.04 20.73
N LYS A 131 -26.70 -0.88 20.01
CA LYS A 131 -27.84 -1.67 20.51
C LYS A 131 -27.67 -3.12 20.05
N PRO A 132 -26.88 -3.94 20.75
CA PRO A 132 -26.70 -5.33 20.38
C PRO A 132 -27.98 -6.12 20.69
N TRP A 133 -28.29 -7.10 19.84
CA TRP A 133 -29.46 -7.98 19.98
C TRP A 133 -29.18 -9.17 20.91
N LEU A 134 -27.91 -9.49 21.11
CA LEU A 134 -27.41 -10.43 22.12
C LEU A 134 -26.68 -9.64 23.21
N PRO A 135 -26.56 -10.17 24.44
CA PRO A 135 -25.77 -9.54 25.49
C PRO A 135 -24.31 -9.34 25.04
N ARG A 136 -23.74 -8.18 25.37
CA ARG A 136 -22.32 -7.91 25.11
C ARG A 136 -21.45 -8.98 25.74
N GLY A 137 -20.46 -9.44 25.01
CA GLY A 137 -19.55 -10.50 25.38
C GLY A 137 -19.83 -11.84 24.70
N PHE A 138 -21.04 -12.03 24.16
CA PHE A 138 -21.43 -13.28 23.51
C PHE A 138 -20.56 -13.57 22.27
N TRP A 139 -20.40 -12.58 21.39
CA TRP A 139 -19.65 -12.78 20.14
C TRP A 139 -18.15 -12.98 20.38
N ILE A 140 -17.58 -12.28 21.38
CA ILE A 140 -16.20 -12.52 21.80
C ILE A 140 -16.04 -13.94 22.37
N GLY A 141 -17.01 -14.42 23.17
CA GLY A 141 -16.99 -15.78 23.70
C GLY A 141 -17.05 -16.85 22.60
N LEU A 142 -17.97 -16.70 21.64
CA LEU A 142 -18.03 -17.58 20.46
C LEU A 142 -16.75 -17.52 19.63
N ALA A 143 -16.21 -16.33 19.39
CA ALA A 143 -14.96 -16.16 18.66
C ALA A 143 -13.79 -16.86 19.37
N ALA A 144 -13.71 -16.75 20.70
CA ALA A 144 -12.71 -17.41 21.53
C ALA A 144 -12.85 -18.94 21.51
N ALA A 145 -14.07 -19.46 21.42
CA ALA A 145 -14.31 -20.88 21.26
C ALA A 145 -13.85 -21.37 19.88
N ILE A 146 -14.08 -20.61 18.81
CA ILE A 146 -13.62 -20.97 17.44
C ILE A 146 -12.10 -20.90 17.31
N LYS A 147 -11.47 -19.89 17.92
CA LYS A 147 -10.01 -19.72 17.95
C LYS A 147 -9.66 -19.02 19.26
N LEU A 148 -8.71 -19.56 20.04
CA LEU A 148 -8.47 -19.10 21.41
C LEU A 148 -8.04 -17.61 21.49
N THR A 149 -7.39 -17.09 20.46
CA THR A 149 -6.80 -15.73 20.41
C THR A 149 -7.79 -14.61 20.81
N PRO A 150 -9.03 -14.56 20.28
CA PRO A 150 -10.06 -13.63 20.73
C PRO A 150 -10.39 -13.57 22.24
N ALA A 151 -10.04 -14.58 23.05
CA ALA A 151 -10.33 -14.57 24.49
C ALA A 151 -9.78 -13.32 25.21
N VAL A 152 -8.65 -12.79 24.74
CA VAL A 152 -8.03 -11.57 25.29
C VAL A 152 -8.94 -10.34 25.19
N PHE A 153 -9.92 -10.33 24.28
CA PHE A 153 -10.88 -9.23 24.20
C PHE A 153 -11.81 -9.12 25.41
N GLY A 154 -11.94 -10.17 26.23
CA GLY A 154 -12.59 -10.07 27.55
C GLY A 154 -11.92 -9.03 28.48
N LEU A 155 -10.61 -8.80 28.31
CA LEU A 155 -9.87 -7.77 29.05
C LEU A 155 -10.46 -6.37 28.85
N TYR A 156 -11.02 -6.08 27.67
CA TYR A 156 -11.67 -4.80 27.40
C TYR A 156 -12.78 -4.53 28.41
N PHE A 157 -13.66 -5.51 28.65
CA PHE A 157 -14.78 -5.35 29.57
C PHE A 157 -14.31 -5.22 31.02
N LEU A 158 -13.29 -5.98 31.42
CA LEU A 158 -12.69 -5.85 32.76
C LEU A 158 -12.13 -4.44 32.99
N VAL A 159 -11.37 -3.91 32.03
CA VAL A 159 -10.79 -2.55 32.12
C VAL A 159 -11.87 -1.47 32.10
N LYS A 160 -12.94 -1.68 31.33
CA LYS A 160 -14.10 -0.77 31.29
C LYS A 160 -15.10 -1.01 32.44
N ARG A 161 -14.81 -1.93 33.36
CA ARG A 161 -15.64 -2.32 34.51
C ARG A 161 -17.04 -2.83 34.12
N ASP A 162 -17.19 -3.35 32.91
CA ASP A 162 -18.41 -4.04 32.46
C ASP A 162 -18.31 -5.53 32.84
N PHE A 163 -18.38 -5.81 34.14
CA PHE A 163 -18.21 -7.16 34.67
C PHE A 163 -19.30 -8.12 34.17
N ARG A 164 -20.48 -7.59 33.84
CA ARG A 164 -21.55 -8.38 33.23
C ARG A 164 -21.13 -8.88 31.85
N ALA A 165 -20.63 -7.99 30.98
CA ALA A 165 -20.17 -8.40 29.66
C ALA A 165 -18.95 -9.32 29.74
N ALA A 166 -18.02 -9.09 30.69
CA ALA A 166 -16.91 -10.00 30.95
C ALA A 166 -17.39 -11.41 31.34
N ALA A 167 -18.39 -11.50 32.23
CA ALA A 167 -19.00 -12.78 32.60
C ALA A 167 -19.70 -13.44 31.41
N VAL A 168 -20.44 -12.69 30.59
CA VAL A 168 -21.07 -13.23 29.36
C VAL A 168 -20.01 -13.76 28.40
N THR A 169 -18.86 -13.10 28.24
CA THR A 169 -17.75 -13.61 27.42
C THR A 169 -17.25 -14.96 27.90
N ILE A 170 -17.02 -15.10 29.21
CA ILE A 170 -16.58 -16.38 29.80
C ILE A 170 -17.66 -17.45 29.60
N MET A 171 -18.91 -17.15 29.96
CA MET A 171 -20.02 -18.10 29.87
C MET A 171 -20.30 -18.54 28.44
N SER A 172 -20.22 -17.62 27.48
CA SER A 172 -20.40 -17.96 26.07
C SER A 172 -19.26 -18.83 25.55
N GLY A 173 -18.00 -18.50 25.86
CA GLY A 173 -16.84 -19.30 25.44
C GLY A 173 -16.85 -20.71 26.05
N LEU A 174 -17.16 -20.81 27.34
CA LEU A 174 -17.34 -22.10 28.02
C LEU A 174 -18.55 -22.87 27.46
N GLY A 175 -19.66 -22.20 27.18
CA GLY A 175 -20.86 -22.82 26.61
C GLY A 175 -20.60 -23.47 25.25
N PHE A 176 -19.93 -22.78 24.34
CA PHE A 176 -19.57 -23.35 23.04
C PHE A 176 -18.49 -24.44 23.13
N THR A 177 -17.58 -24.31 24.10
CA THR A 177 -16.58 -25.36 24.38
C THR A 177 -17.24 -26.62 24.95
N ALA A 178 -18.20 -26.48 25.86
CA ALA A 178 -18.99 -27.57 26.41
C ALA A 178 -19.87 -28.23 25.33
N LEU A 179 -20.45 -27.43 24.42
CA LEU A 179 -21.16 -27.95 23.25
C LEU A 179 -20.23 -28.80 22.37
N ALA A 180 -19.01 -28.34 22.11
CA ALA A 180 -18.03 -29.11 21.36
C ALA A 180 -17.65 -30.41 22.08
N TRP A 181 -17.49 -30.37 23.41
CA TRP A 181 -17.25 -31.56 24.23
C TRP A 181 -18.41 -32.55 24.18
N ALA A 182 -19.65 -32.07 24.17
CA ALA A 182 -20.83 -32.93 24.05
C ALA A 182 -20.94 -33.61 22.68
N ILE A 183 -20.46 -32.95 21.61
CA ILE A 183 -20.52 -33.46 20.23
C ILE A 183 -19.29 -34.33 19.89
N SER A 184 -18.09 -33.96 20.37
CA SER A 184 -16.82 -34.65 20.07
C SER A 184 -15.92 -34.76 21.32
N PRO A 185 -16.27 -35.63 22.28
CA PRO A 185 -15.57 -35.71 23.57
C PRO A 185 -14.08 -36.02 23.45
N GLU A 186 -13.68 -36.95 22.57
CA GLU A 186 -12.29 -37.39 22.40
C GLU A 186 -11.41 -36.28 21.82
N ASN A 187 -11.86 -35.61 20.76
CA ASN A 187 -11.17 -34.45 20.20
C ASN A 187 -11.06 -33.32 21.24
N SER A 188 -12.12 -33.06 22.02
CA SER A 188 -12.07 -32.06 23.09
C SER A 188 -11.08 -32.42 24.20
N ALA A 189 -11.05 -33.67 24.67
CA ALA A 189 -10.08 -34.11 25.65
C ALA A 189 -8.64 -33.96 25.12
N GLN A 190 -8.38 -34.41 23.90
CA GLN A 190 -7.06 -34.31 23.27
C GLN A 190 -6.62 -32.85 23.07
N TYR A 191 -7.54 -31.96 22.68
CA TYR A 191 -7.22 -30.55 22.48
C TYR A 191 -6.81 -29.86 23.79
N TRP A 192 -7.68 -29.94 24.80
CA TRP A 192 -7.54 -29.16 26.03
C TRP A 192 -6.51 -29.72 27.01
N LEU A 193 -6.31 -31.04 27.04
CA LEU A 193 -5.35 -31.68 27.95
C LEU A 193 -3.93 -31.74 27.39
N HIS A 194 -3.78 -31.85 26.06
CA HIS A 194 -2.50 -32.09 25.40
C HIS A 194 -2.16 -31.01 24.35
N THR A 195 -2.97 -30.88 23.31
CA THR A 195 -2.61 -30.12 22.10
C THR A 195 -2.34 -28.65 22.37
N VAL A 196 -3.16 -27.98 23.17
CA VAL A 196 -3.02 -26.53 23.46
C VAL A 196 -1.71 -26.19 24.20
N ARG A 197 -1.05 -27.18 24.82
CA ARG A 197 0.18 -27.00 25.61
C ARG A 197 1.46 -27.15 24.77
N ASP A 198 1.36 -27.59 23.52
CA ASP A 198 2.50 -27.80 22.64
C ASP A 198 2.47 -26.84 21.43
N PRO A 199 2.94 -25.59 21.60
CA PRO A 199 2.95 -24.60 20.53
C PRO A 199 3.97 -24.89 19.42
N SER A 200 4.91 -25.83 19.62
CA SER A 200 5.95 -26.16 18.63
C SER A 200 5.38 -26.83 17.38
N ARG A 201 4.20 -27.45 17.49
CA ARG A 201 3.47 -28.11 16.39
C ARG A 201 3.01 -27.17 15.28
N ILE A 202 2.92 -25.88 15.54
CA ILE A 202 2.27 -24.91 14.64
C ILE A 202 3.26 -24.36 13.60
N GLY A 203 4.57 -24.52 13.83
CA GLY A 203 5.63 -24.10 12.91
C GLY A 203 6.87 -23.54 13.63
N GLY A 204 7.92 -23.27 12.85
CA GLY A 204 9.18 -22.73 13.35
C GLY A 204 9.00 -21.35 13.98
N LEU A 205 9.37 -21.21 15.26
CA LEU A 205 9.19 -19.95 16.00
C LEU A 205 10.02 -18.79 15.43
N SER A 206 11.19 -19.07 14.86
CA SER A 206 12.11 -18.12 14.23
C SER A 206 11.63 -17.59 12.86
N TYR A 207 10.69 -18.29 12.21
CA TYR A 207 10.25 -17.99 10.85
C TYR A 207 9.82 -16.52 10.68
N GLY A 208 10.29 -15.86 9.62
CA GLY A 208 10.03 -14.43 9.34
C GLY A 208 8.58 -14.00 9.48
N GLY A 209 7.63 -14.87 9.09
CA GLY A 209 6.20 -14.64 9.23
C GLY A 209 5.69 -14.56 10.68
N ASN A 210 6.42 -15.10 11.68
CA ASN A 210 6.06 -14.96 13.09
C ASN A 210 6.44 -13.57 13.62
N GLN A 211 5.48 -12.65 13.55
CA GLN A 211 5.59 -11.31 14.07
C GLN A 211 5.04 -11.28 15.51
N SER A 212 5.74 -11.90 16.46
CA SER A 212 5.42 -11.87 17.90
C SER A 212 6.67 -11.56 18.73
N PHE A 213 6.52 -11.27 20.03
CA PHE A 213 7.71 -11.17 20.89
C PHE A 213 8.48 -12.48 20.95
N LYS A 214 7.79 -13.62 21.01
CA LYS A 214 8.46 -14.92 21.07
C LYS A 214 9.20 -15.23 19.76
N GLY A 215 8.61 -14.89 18.61
CA GLY A 215 9.25 -15.02 17.31
C GLY A 215 10.46 -14.09 17.12
N PHE A 216 10.35 -12.83 17.56
CA PHE A 216 11.50 -11.92 17.57
C PHE A 216 12.62 -12.45 18.47
N LEU A 217 12.30 -12.85 19.71
CA LEU A 217 13.28 -13.40 20.65
C LEU A 217 13.94 -14.67 20.12
N ALA A 218 13.20 -15.54 19.42
CA ALA A 218 13.75 -16.74 18.78
C ALA A 218 14.79 -16.43 17.70
N ARG A 219 14.75 -15.22 17.12
CA ARG A 219 15.73 -14.77 16.13
C ARG A 219 16.95 -14.07 16.74
N VAL A 220 16.82 -13.44 17.92
CA VAL A 220 17.89 -12.61 18.52
C VAL A 220 18.56 -13.23 19.74
N MET A 221 17.97 -14.25 20.36
CA MET A 221 18.41 -14.80 21.62
C MET A 221 18.36 -16.34 21.59
N ALA A 222 19.45 -16.97 22.02
CA ALA A 222 19.49 -18.42 22.26
C ALA A 222 18.97 -18.77 23.67
N GLU A 223 18.53 -20.00 23.86
CA GLU A 223 18.21 -20.55 25.20
C GLU A 223 19.49 -20.83 26.02
N PRO A 224 19.44 -20.78 27.37
CA PRO A 224 18.28 -20.54 28.22
C PRO A 224 17.98 -19.06 28.47
N GLY A 225 16.71 -18.71 28.65
CA GLY A 225 16.24 -17.41 29.17
C GLY A 225 15.25 -16.67 28.29
N GLN A 226 15.06 -17.15 27.06
CA GLN A 226 14.13 -16.58 26.08
C GLN A 226 12.70 -16.53 26.64
N ASP A 227 12.24 -17.63 27.25
CA ASP A 227 10.90 -17.75 27.84
C ASP A 227 10.68 -16.87 29.08
N ALA A 228 11.74 -16.56 29.84
CA ALA A 228 11.64 -15.64 30.96
C ALA A 228 11.42 -14.20 30.46
N VAL A 229 12.22 -13.77 29.48
CA VAL A 229 12.08 -12.44 28.85
C VAL A 229 10.71 -12.31 28.18
N TRP A 230 10.25 -13.32 27.45
CA TRP A 230 8.94 -13.32 26.82
C TRP A 230 7.81 -13.12 27.85
N ARG A 231 7.82 -13.85 28.98
CA ARG A 231 6.82 -13.69 30.05
C ARG A 231 6.80 -12.28 30.65
N VAL A 232 7.97 -11.66 30.84
CA VAL A 232 8.06 -10.26 31.28
C VAL A 232 7.43 -9.31 30.27
N LEU A 233 7.71 -9.50 28.97
CA LEU A 233 7.12 -8.69 27.89
C LEU A 233 5.60 -8.88 27.80
N VAL A 234 5.09 -10.09 28.04
CA VAL A 234 3.65 -10.37 28.10
C VAL A 234 2.98 -9.56 29.22
N VAL A 235 3.51 -9.64 30.44
CA VAL A 235 2.96 -8.89 31.59
C VAL A 235 3.02 -7.39 31.34
N ALA A 236 4.17 -6.88 30.87
CA ALA A 236 4.34 -5.46 30.56
C ALA A 236 3.33 -4.98 29.50
N THR A 237 3.06 -5.81 28.48
CA THR A 237 2.11 -5.49 27.40
C THR A 237 0.67 -5.48 27.87
N ILE A 238 0.26 -6.47 28.68
CA ILE A 238 -1.08 -6.52 29.27
C ILE A 238 -1.32 -5.26 30.13
N VAL A 239 -0.36 -4.91 30.99
CA VAL A 239 -0.45 -3.71 31.83
C VAL A 239 -0.50 -2.44 30.96
N ALA A 240 0.40 -2.30 29.99
CA ALA A 240 0.43 -1.15 29.09
C ALA A 240 -0.88 -0.99 28.30
N ALA A 241 -1.39 -2.06 27.71
CA ALA A 241 -2.64 -2.05 26.97
C ALA A 241 -3.83 -1.77 27.88
N ALA A 242 -3.89 -2.34 29.08
CA ALA A 242 -4.94 -2.06 30.06
C ALA A 242 -4.96 -0.59 30.48
N LEU A 243 -3.80 0.00 30.79
CA LEU A 243 -3.70 1.43 31.12
C LEU A 243 -4.08 2.32 29.93
N ALA A 244 -3.62 1.98 28.72
CA ALA A 244 -3.95 2.73 27.51
C ALA A 244 -5.45 2.65 27.19
N MET A 245 -6.05 1.46 27.32
CA MET A 245 -7.50 1.25 27.21
C MET A 245 -8.29 2.01 28.27
N TYR A 246 -7.81 2.04 29.51
CA TYR A 246 -8.44 2.79 30.59
C TYR A 246 -8.48 4.29 30.27
N ARG A 247 -7.38 4.83 29.74
CA ARG A 247 -7.21 6.26 29.43
C ARG A 247 -7.98 6.73 28.19
N THR A 248 -8.18 5.86 27.20
CA THR A 248 -8.90 6.26 25.97
C THR A 248 -10.42 6.25 26.15
N THR A 249 -11.07 7.31 25.67
CA THR A 249 -12.53 7.43 25.65
C THR A 249 -13.17 6.79 24.41
N SER A 250 -12.38 6.45 23.39
CA SER A 250 -12.86 5.80 22.17
C SER A 250 -12.90 4.29 22.34
N PRO A 251 -14.10 3.64 22.29
CA PRO A 251 -14.21 2.18 22.34
C PRO A 251 -13.44 1.49 21.21
N ALA A 252 -13.48 2.07 19.99
CA ALA A 252 -12.78 1.54 18.83
C ALA A 252 -11.25 1.56 19.04
N MET A 253 -10.71 2.65 19.58
CA MET A 253 -9.28 2.70 19.92
C MET A 253 -8.93 1.72 21.04
N ALA A 254 -9.76 1.60 22.07
CA ALA A 254 -9.51 0.67 23.16
C ALA A 254 -9.42 -0.78 22.68
N ILE A 255 -10.38 -1.27 21.87
CA ILE A 255 -10.30 -2.64 21.35
C ILE A 255 -9.11 -2.82 20.41
N SER A 256 -8.78 -1.82 19.59
CA SER A 256 -7.62 -1.84 18.71
C SER A 256 -6.28 -1.85 19.47
N LEU A 257 -6.22 -1.27 20.67
CA LEU A 257 -5.06 -1.42 21.56
C LEU A 257 -5.06 -2.79 22.26
N ASN A 258 -6.24 -3.32 22.59
CA ASN A 258 -6.35 -4.65 23.18
C ASN A 258 -5.86 -5.76 22.24
N SER A 259 -6.12 -5.63 20.94
CA SER A 259 -5.64 -6.59 19.94
C SER A 259 -4.12 -6.72 19.93
N LEU A 260 -3.38 -5.68 20.32
CA LEU A 260 -1.93 -5.73 20.43
C LEU A 260 -1.46 -6.71 21.51
N VAL A 261 -2.26 -6.96 22.55
CA VAL A 261 -1.98 -8.04 23.51
C VAL A 261 -2.03 -9.38 22.80
N ALA A 262 -3.08 -9.65 22.02
CA ALA A 262 -3.21 -10.88 21.24
C ALA A 262 -2.01 -11.12 20.32
N LEU A 263 -1.59 -10.07 19.61
CA LEU A 263 -0.56 -10.14 18.58
C LEU A 263 0.87 -10.22 19.14
N LEU A 264 1.18 -9.41 20.15
CA LEU A 264 2.52 -9.38 20.72
C LEU A 264 2.78 -10.56 21.67
N CYS A 265 1.77 -10.95 22.44
CA CYS A 265 1.93 -11.92 23.52
C CYS A 265 1.79 -13.37 23.06
N SER A 266 1.09 -13.65 21.97
CA SER A 266 0.99 -15.01 21.43
C SER A 266 2.38 -15.58 21.10
N PRO A 267 2.67 -16.87 21.36
CA PRO A 267 3.90 -17.52 20.92
C PRO A 267 4.12 -17.42 19.40
N VAL A 268 3.01 -17.46 18.67
CA VAL A 268 2.97 -17.40 17.20
C VAL A 268 1.93 -16.38 16.78
N SER A 269 2.39 -15.36 16.05
CA SER A 269 1.54 -14.37 15.41
C SER A 269 1.96 -14.22 13.95
N TRP A 270 1.44 -15.11 13.10
CA TRP A 270 1.58 -15.00 11.66
C TRP A 270 1.11 -13.65 11.16
N THR A 271 1.70 -13.17 10.07
CA THR A 271 1.42 -11.83 9.54
C THR A 271 -0.06 -11.63 9.19
N HIS A 272 -0.76 -12.68 8.75
CA HIS A 272 -2.22 -12.65 8.54
C HIS A 272 -3.06 -12.50 9.83
N HIS A 273 -2.49 -12.68 11.04
CA HIS A 273 -3.15 -12.31 12.30
C HIS A 273 -3.21 -10.78 12.49
N TRP A 274 -2.28 -10.04 11.86
CA TRP A 274 -2.09 -8.60 12.05
C TRP A 274 -3.10 -7.72 11.30
N VAL A 275 -4.24 -8.28 10.85
CA VAL A 275 -5.37 -7.51 10.28
C VAL A 275 -5.89 -6.41 11.22
N TRP A 276 -5.58 -6.48 12.51
CA TRP A 276 -5.87 -5.43 13.49
C TRP A 276 -5.01 -4.16 13.35
N LEU A 277 -3.92 -4.18 12.57
CA LEU A 277 -3.22 -2.95 12.19
C LEU A 277 -4.10 -2.06 11.31
N ILE A 278 -5.05 -2.63 10.56
CA ILE A 278 -5.99 -1.88 9.73
C ILE A 278 -6.82 -0.89 10.56
N PRO A 279 -7.63 -1.31 11.57
CA PRO A 279 -8.39 -0.38 12.39
C PRO A 279 -7.49 0.59 13.17
N LEU A 280 -6.34 0.16 13.69
CA LEU A 280 -5.38 1.05 14.36
C LEU A 280 -4.93 2.18 13.45
N THR A 281 -4.48 1.83 12.24
CA THR A 281 -4.00 2.76 11.21
C THR A 281 -5.11 3.71 10.78
N LEU A 282 -6.31 3.21 10.50
CA LEU A 282 -7.46 4.04 10.13
C LEU A 282 -7.81 5.04 11.24
N LEU A 283 -7.80 4.60 12.51
CA LEU A 283 -8.07 5.47 13.65
C LEU A 283 -7.00 6.55 13.83
N THR A 284 -5.72 6.26 13.60
CA THR A 284 -4.65 7.27 13.68
C THR A 284 -4.62 8.20 12.48
N ILE A 285 -4.97 7.75 11.28
CA ILE A 285 -5.16 8.62 10.12
C ILE A 285 -6.26 9.65 10.42
N VAL A 286 -7.42 9.19 10.92
CA VAL A 286 -8.52 10.08 11.27
C VAL A 286 -8.14 11.06 12.39
N GLN A 287 -7.38 10.61 13.38
CA GLN A 287 -6.86 11.50 14.43
C GLN A 287 -5.89 12.55 13.87
N ALA A 288 -4.98 12.17 12.98
CA ALA A 288 -4.04 13.10 12.35
C ALA A 288 -4.80 14.17 11.56
N VAL A 289 -5.78 13.78 10.74
CA VAL A 289 -6.61 14.70 9.95
C VAL A 289 -7.40 15.67 10.84
N ARG A 290 -8.00 15.18 11.93
CA ARG A 290 -8.75 16.02 12.86
C ARG A 290 -7.86 16.98 13.65
N ALA A 291 -6.68 16.52 14.05
CA ALA A 291 -5.71 17.36 14.73
C ALA A 291 -5.18 18.44 13.80
N PHE A 292 -4.96 18.10 12.53
CA PHE A 292 -4.56 19.05 11.50
C PHE A 292 -5.61 20.17 11.35
N GLN A 293 -6.90 19.82 11.30
CA GLN A 293 -8.00 20.81 11.25
C GLN A 293 -8.05 21.73 12.48
N ARG A 294 -7.56 21.24 13.63
CA ARG A 294 -7.49 22.00 14.90
C ARG A 294 -6.14 22.67 15.12
N GLN A 295 -5.21 22.56 14.17
CA GLN A 295 -3.82 23.04 14.29
C GLN A 295 -3.05 22.43 15.49
N ASP A 296 -3.44 21.23 15.95
CA ASP A 296 -2.73 20.47 16.97
C ASP A 296 -1.58 19.69 16.33
N TRP A 297 -0.47 20.39 16.08
CA TRP A 297 0.70 19.83 15.39
C TRP A 297 1.40 18.70 16.14
N VAL A 298 1.30 18.68 17.47
CA VAL A 298 1.82 17.57 18.28
C VAL A 298 1.03 16.31 17.95
N THR A 299 -0.31 16.41 17.90
CA THR A 299 -1.13 15.26 17.53
C THR A 299 -0.96 14.84 16.08
N VAL A 300 -0.88 15.80 15.15
CA VAL A 300 -0.57 15.52 13.75
C VAL A 300 0.72 14.72 13.65
N SER A 301 1.78 15.16 14.34
CA SER A 301 3.10 14.55 14.27
C SER A 301 3.07 13.06 14.66
N TRP A 302 2.64 12.71 15.87
CA TRP A 302 2.69 11.30 16.28
C TRP A 302 1.67 10.45 15.51
N ALA A 303 0.46 10.97 15.23
CA ALA A 303 -0.61 10.19 14.59
C ALA A 303 -0.30 9.90 13.13
N ALA A 304 0.25 10.89 12.41
CA ALA A 304 0.74 10.70 11.06
C ALA A 304 1.92 9.71 11.07
N SER A 305 2.91 9.88 11.96
CA SER A 305 4.06 8.97 12.03
C SER A 305 3.68 7.51 12.25
N LEU A 306 2.79 7.22 13.20
CA LEU A 306 2.34 5.84 13.45
C LEU A 306 1.56 5.28 12.25
N SER A 307 0.69 6.10 11.65
CA SER A 307 -0.07 5.68 10.47
C SER A 307 0.86 5.38 9.30
N LEU A 308 1.87 6.23 9.07
CA LEU A 308 2.84 6.08 8.01
C LEU A 308 3.76 4.89 8.23
N ALA A 309 4.28 4.71 9.45
CA ALA A 309 5.10 3.56 9.79
C ALA A 309 4.31 2.24 9.62
N SER A 310 3.05 2.22 10.06
CA SER A 310 2.18 1.05 9.89
C SER A 310 1.89 0.76 8.42
N LEU A 311 1.52 1.77 7.63
CA LEU A 311 1.28 1.60 6.19
C LEU A 311 2.55 1.15 5.47
N ALA A 312 3.69 1.77 5.77
CA ALA A 312 4.97 1.41 5.17
C ALA A 312 5.28 -0.06 5.43
N ALA A 313 5.23 -0.53 6.68
CA ALA A 313 5.51 -1.92 7.00
C ALA A 313 4.55 -2.90 6.30
N MET A 314 3.27 -2.57 6.17
CA MET A 314 2.26 -3.42 5.52
C MET A 314 2.34 -3.44 3.98
N LEU A 315 3.03 -2.49 3.35
CA LEU A 315 3.20 -2.43 1.88
C LEU A 315 4.57 -2.90 1.43
N VAL A 316 5.56 -2.63 2.27
CA VAL A 316 6.96 -2.96 2.03
C VAL A 316 7.25 -4.40 2.44
N GLU A 317 6.64 -4.84 3.53
CA GLU A 317 6.68 -6.22 4.00
C GLU A 317 8.10 -6.70 4.28
N PRO A 318 8.84 -6.01 5.20
CA PRO A 318 10.27 -6.26 5.35
C PRO A 318 10.59 -7.71 5.72
N HIS A 319 9.67 -8.40 6.39
CA HIS A 319 9.79 -9.83 6.75
C HIS A 319 9.77 -10.78 5.54
N TRP A 320 9.20 -10.37 4.40
CA TRP A 320 9.22 -11.15 3.15
C TRP A 320 10.34 -10.72 2.21
N VAL A 321 10.77 -9.45 2.28
CA VAL A 321 11.88 -8.95 1.46
C VAL A 321 13.24 -9.41 1.98
N LEU A 322 13.38 -9.49 3.31
CA LEU A 322 14.59 -10.00 3.93
C LEU A 322 14.68 -11.54 3.80
N PRO A 323 15.91 -12.12 3.87
CA PRO A 323 16.07 -13.57 3.86
C PRO A 323 15.19 -14.24 4.93
N HIS A 324 14.32 -15.16 4.50
CA HIS A 324 13.25 -15.74 5.33
C HIS A 324 13.03 -17.25 5.08
N LYS A 325 14.00 -17.92 4.45
CA LYS A 325 13.94 -19.35 4.12
C LYS A 325 15.12 -20.07 4.74
N ASN A 326 14.92 -21.33 5.13
CA ASN A 326 15.98 -22.21 5.64
C ASN A 326 16.74 -21.61 6.85
N ASP A 327 16.01 -20.98 7.78
CA ASP A 327 16.56 -20.34 9.00
C ASP A 327 17.63 -19.26 8.76
N THR A 328 17.68 -18.69 7.56
CA THR A 328 18.62 -17.61 7.22
C THR A 328 18.37 -16.32 8.00
N GLU A 329 17.19 -16.17 8.61
CA GLU A 329 16.84 -15.07 9.51
C GLU A 329 17.84 -14.92 10.65
N ALA A 330 18.29 -16.03 11.25
CA ALA A 330 19.22 -16.02 12.40
C ALA A 330 20.63 -15.50 12.03
N LEU A 331 20.98 -15.52 10.74
CA LEU A 331 22.27 -15.06 10.23
C LEU A 331 22.30 -13.54 9.96
N MET A 332 21.17 -12.86 10.12
CA MET A 332 21.06 -11.45 9.83
C MET A 332 21.69 -10.57 10.94
N PRO A 333 22.26 -9.40 10.57
CA PRO A 333 22.63 -8.41 11.58
C PRO A 333 21.40 -7.92 12.36
N LEU A 334 21.61 -7.43 13.58
CA LEU A 334 20.53 -6.95 14.46
C LEU A 334 19.60 -5.93 13.78
N SER A 335 20.13 -5.07 12.92
CA SER A 335 19.32 -4.13 12.14
C SER A 335 18.32 -4.85 11.22
N GLY A 336 18.75 -5.92 10.55
CA GLY A 336 17.89 -6.78 9.72
C GLY A 336 16.82 -7.48 10.54
N LEU A 337 17.16 -7.97 11.73
CA LEU A 337 16.22 -8.63 12.65
C LEU A 337 15.15 -7.68 13.18
N ILE A 338 15.52 -6.44 13.50
CA ILE A 338 14.59 -5.38 13.92
C ILE A 338 13.66 -5.00 12.77
N ILE A 339 14.20 -4.77 11.57
CA ILE A 339 13.43 -4.41 10.37
C ILE A 339 12.47 -5.55 9.99
N GLY A 340 12.96 -6.80 9.98
CA GLY A 340 12.17 -8.00 9.73
C GLY A 340 11.13 -8.30 10.80
N SER A 341 11.15 -7.60 11.93
CA SER A 341 10.12 -7.68 12.98
C SER A 341 9.34 -6.36 13.12
N SER A 342 9.19 -5.62 12.02
CA SER A 342 8.61 -4.26 12.00
C SER A 342 7.23 -4.16 12.66
N TYR A 343 6.35 -5.16 12.50
CA TYR A 343 5.00 -5.15 13.10
C TYR A 343 5.06 -5.12 14.62
N VAL A 344 6.00 -5.89 15.22
CA VAL A 344 6.23 -5.90 16.67
C VAL A 344 6.54 -4.51 17.18
N TRP A 345 7.49 -3.83 16.54
CA TRP A 345 7.94 -2.50 16.97
C TRP A 345 6.91 -1.40 16.73
N ILE A 346 6.14 -1.50 15.65
CA ILE A 346 5.02 -0.60 15.39
C ILE A 346 3.95 -0.74 16.47
N ALA A 347 3.58 -1.97 16.86
CA ALA A 347 2.64 -2.20 17.96
C ALA A 347 3.16 -1.64 19.31
N VAL A 348 4.44 -1.85 19.62
CA VAL A 348 5.06 -1.25 20.80
C VAL A 348 4.96 0.28 20.75
N ALA A 349 5.23 0.90 19.60
CA ALA A 349 5.11 2.34 19.41
C ALA A 349 3.67 2.85 19.64
N PHE A 350 2.65 2.12 19.15
CA PHE A 350 1.24 2.43 19.43
C PHE A 350 0.95 2.43 20.94
N LEU A 351 1.41 1.42 21.68
CA LEU A 351 1.21 1.33 23.13
C LEU A 351 1.93 2.47 23.88
N VAL A 352 3.20 2.72 23.56
CA VAL A 352 3.99 3.79 24.20
C VAL A 352 3.34 5.16 23.98
N VAL A 353 2.90 5.46 22.75
CA VAL A 353 2.24 6.73 22.45
C VAL A 353 0.88 6.84 23.13
N ALA A 354 0.10 5.75 23.17
CA ALA A 354 -1.19 5.74 23.86
C ALA A 354 -1.05 5.98 25.38
N LEU A 355 0.02 5.47 26.00
CA LEU A 355 0.32 5.71 27.42
C LEU A 355 0.74 7.16 27.71
N ARG A 356 1.58 7.77 26.86
CA ARG A 356 2.15 9.12 27.12
C ARG A 356 1.11 10.25 27.09
N ARG A 357 -0.06 10.04 26.48
CA ARG A 357 -1.13 11.04 26.35
C ARG A 357 -1.83 11.44 27.66
N SER A 358 -1.49 10.83 28.80
CA SER A 358 -2.00 11.24 30.12
C SER A 358 -1.07 12.17 30.92
N SER A 359 0.13 12.51 30.44
CA SER A 359 1.09 13.36 31.16
C SER A 359 1.43 14.62 30.36
N ARG A 360 1.33 15.79 31.00
CA ARG A 360 1.79 17.11 30.51
C ARG A 360 3.32 17.20 30.41
N LEU A 361 3.95 16.25 29.71
CA LEU A 361 5.38 16.31 29.43
C LEU A 361 5.56 16.88 28.01
N SER A 362 5.87 18.18 27.96
CA SER A 362 6.30 18.87 26.76
C SER A 362 7.72 18.44 26.37
N LEU A 363 7.88 17.22 25.87
CA LEU A 363 9.06 16.90 25.08
C LEU A 363 8.76 17.14 23.61
N ARG A 364 9.61 17.92 22.95
CA ARG A 364 9.65 18.16 21.51
C ARG A 364 10.07 16.86 20.77
N TRP A 365 9.22 15.83 20.81
CA TRP A 365 9.43 14.51 20.17
C TRP A 365 9.21 14.52 18.65
N THR A 366 8.70 15.62 18.11
CA THR A 366 8.29 15.71 16.70
C THR A 366 9.45 15.58 15.73
N SER A 367 10.66 16.01 16.12
CA SER A 367 11.82 15.93 15.23
C SER A 367 12.48 14.55 15.31
N ALA A 368 12.82 14.05 16.49
CA ALA A 368 13.62 12.82 16.60
C ALA A 368 12.88 11.55 16.15
N THR A 369 11.60 11.38 16.46
CA THR A 369 10.85 10.18 16.03
C THR A 369 10.47 10.24 14.55
N ILE A 370 10.19 11.43 14.01
CA ILE A 370 10.01 11.62 12.57
C ILE A 370 11.33 11.44 11.85
N ILE A 371 12.43 11.95 12.39
CA ILE A 371 13.77 11.73 11.86
C ILE A 371 14.08 10.25 11.89
N VAL A 372 13.83 9.52 12.99
CA VAL A 372 14.11 8.07 13.06
C VAL A 372 13.20 7.27 12.14
N ALA A 373 11.89 7.55 12.09
CA ALA A 373 10.97 6.86 11.17
C ALA A 373 11.26 7.20 9.70
N THR A 374 11.57 8.47 9.40
CA THR A 374 11.99 8.92 8.07
C THR A 374 13.34 8.32 7.72
N VAL A 375 14.29 8.24 8.66
CA VAL A 375 15.61 7.61 8.47
C VAL A 375 15.48 6.11 8.35
N LEU A 376 14.54 5.44 9.01
CA LEU A 376 14.32 4.00 8.86
C LEU A 376 13.63 3.68 7.53
N VAL A 377 12.62 4.46 7.14
CA VAL A 377 11.99 4.35 5.80
C VAL A 377 13.02 4.71 4.72
N PHE A 378 13.79 5.79 4.91
CA PHE A 378 14.81 6.24 3.97
C PHE A 378 16.00 5.29 3.93
N ALA A 379 16.48 4.74 5.06
CA ALA A 379 17.56 3.76 5.11
C ALA A 379 17.12 2.42 4.55
N TYR A 380 15.85 2.04 4.71
CA TYR A 380 15.28 0.87 4.08
C TYR A 380 15.13 1.07 2.57
N THR A 381 14.54 2.18 2.12
CA THR A 381 14.48 2.53 0.69
C THR A 381 15.89 2.63 0.11
N PHE A 382 16.84 3.21 0.83
CA PHE A 382 18.25 3.30 0.43
C PHE A 382 18.90 1.90 0.34
N SER A 383 18.63 1.01 1.31
CA SER A 383 19.10 -0.38 1.31
C SER A 383 18.52 -1.22 0.17
N GLU A 384 17.21 -1.07 -0.12
CA GLU A 384 16.55 -1.76 -1.23
C GLU A 384 16.92 -1.17 -2.59
N THR A 385 17.09 0.16 -2.65
CA THR A 385 17.65 0.81 -3.83
C THR A 385 19.04 0.26 -4.09
N LEU A 386 19.91 0.08 -3.09
CA LEU A 386 21.24 -0.51 -3.29
C LEU A 386 21.20 -1.99 -3.71
N ARG A 387 20.13 -2.74 -3.45
CA ARG A 387 20.12 -4.21 -3.64
C ARG A 387 19.81 -4.68 -5.06
N ILE A 388 18.99 -4.01 -5.88
CA ILE A 388 18.51 -4.62 -7.15
C ILE A 388 18.31 -3.58 -8.29
N ARG A 389 18.98 -3.85 -9.44
CA ARG A 389 18.81 -3.32 -10.84
C ARG A 389 19.47 -1.98 -11.28
N HIS A 390 20.61 -1.58 -10.72
CA HIS A 390 21.40 -0.43 -11.24
C HIS A 390 22.19 -0.69 -12.53
N PHE A 391 22.09 -1.90 -13.08
CA PHE A 391 22.92 -2.39 -14.18
C PHE A 391 22.58 -1.71 -15.52
N LEU A 392 21.31 -1.48 -15.87
CA LEU A 392 20.94 -1.27 -17.28
C LEU A 392 21.30 0.10 -17.88
N VAL A 393 21.11 1.21 -17.16
CA VAL A 393 21.30 2.56 -17.74
C VAL A 393 22.78 2.91 -17.91
N PHE A 394 23.58 2.67 -16.88
CA PHE A 394 25.00 3.01 -16.89
C PHE A 394 25.83 2.01 -17.70
N GLU A 395 25.47 0.72 -17.70
CA GLU A 395 26.08 -0.26 -18.59
C GLU A 395 25.79 0.10 -20.05
N ALA A 396 24.56 0.52 -20.38
CA ALA A 396 24.22 0.95 -21.74
C ALA A 396 24.86 2.28 -22.15
N LEU A 397 25.08 3.24 -21.23
CA LEU A 397 25.89 4.43 -21.51
C LEU A 397 27.38 4.09 -21.70
N ARG A 398 27.87 3.03 -21.05
CA ARG A 398 29.24 2.54 -21.15
C ARG A 398 29.45 1.70 -22.41
N SER A 399 28.46 0.91 -22.83
CA SER A 399 28.44 0.13 -24.05
C SER A 399 27.74 0.93 -25.16
N THR A 400 28.45 1.83 -25.83
CA THR A 400 27.94 2.65 -26.95
C THR A 400 27.54 1.85 -28.22
N SER A 401 27.17 0.58 -28.08
CA SER A 401 26.62 -0.26 -29.16
C SER A 401 25.66 -1.30 -28.59
N LEU A 402 24.41 -0.95 -28.31
CA LEU A 402 23.36 -1.95 -28.03
C LEU A 402 22.02 -1.50 -28.62
N ASP A 403 21.71 -2.08 -29.79
CA ASP A 403 20.44 -2.06 -30.54
C ASP A 403 19.25 -2.67 -29.78
N GLY A 404 19.14 -2.51 -28.46
CA GLY A 404 18.06 -3.18 -27.71
C GLY A 404 17.72 -2.67 -26.32
N VAL A 405 18.55 -1.85 -25.67
CA VAL A 405 18.30 -1.45 -24.26
C VAL A 405 17.83 0.02 -24.14
N PHE A 406 17.97 0.83 -25.20
CA PHE A 406 17.50 2.22 -25.27
C PHE A 406 16.43 2.48 -26.35
N THR A 407 15.68 1.46 -26.78
CA THR A 407 14.72 1.58 -27.90
C THR A 407 13.46 2.41 -27.62
N HIS A 408 13.39 3.16 -26.52
CA HIS A 408 12.41 4.24 -26.39
C HIS A 408 13.10 5.61 -26.48
N PRO A 409 13.00 6.30 -27.63
CA PRO A 409 13.37 7.72 -27.83
C PRO A 409 12.74 8.73 -26.84
N LEU A 410 12.05 8.29 -25.79
CA LEU A 410 11.48 9.15 -24.74
C LEU A 410 12.35 9.23 -23.48
N ASN A 411 13.49 8.55 -23.40
CA ASN A 411 14.20 8.43 -22.11
C ASN A 411 15.35 9.43 -21.91
N ALA A 412 16.03 9.86 -22.97
CA ALA A 412 17.12 10.84 -22.89
C ALA A 412 17.38 11.48 -24.26
N THR A 413 17.68 12.78 -24.30
CA THR A 413 18.15 13.43 -25.52
C THR A 413 19.61 13.11 -25.81
N PRO A 414 20.07 13.28 -27.07
CA PRO A 414 21.49 13.20 -27.42
C PRO A 414 22.39 14.07 -26.54
N LEU A 415 21.88 15.23 -26.10
CA LEU A 415 22.59 16.12 -25.18
C LEU A 415 22.78 15.47 -23.80
N VAL A 416 21.77 14.77 -23.26
CA VAL A 416 21.91 14.03 -21.98
C VAL A 416 22.91 12.89 -22.10
N ILE A 417 22.85 12.13 -23.19
CA ILE A 417 23.81 11.05 -23.45
C ILE A 417 25.24 11.62 -23.47
N PHE A 418 25.43 12.75 -24.16
CA PHE A 418 26.73 13.42 -24.21
C PHE A 418 27.18 13.93 -22.84
N LEU A 419 26.33 14.68 -22.12
CA LEU A 419 26.64 15.21 -20.79
C LEU A 419 26.83 14.12 -19.73
N GLY A 420 26.25 12.94 -19.94
CA GLY A 420 26.38 11.78 -19.07
C GLY A 420 27.68 10.99 -19.26
N ARG A 421 28.41 11.20 -20.37
CA ARG A 421 29.66 10.46 -20.66
C ARG A 421 30.72 10.55 -19.54
N PRO A 422 30.97 11.70 -18.89
CA PRO A 422 31.91 11.73 -17.78
C PRO A 422 31.48 10.83 -16.61
N LEU A 423 30.17 10.64 -16.40
CA LEU A 423 29.65 9.81 -15.31
C LEU A 423 29.89 8.31 -15.55
N THR A 424 30.09 7.87 -16.80
CA THR A 424 30.39 6.46 -17.11
C THR A 424 31.79 6.04 -16.68
N SER A 425 32.67 7.00 -16.39
CA SER A 425 34.01 6.77 -15.85
C SER A 425 34.04 6.55 -14.33
N LEU A 426 32.93 6.84 -13.64
CA LEU A 426 32.79 6.63 -12.20
C LEU A 426 32.47 5.16 -11.87
N ARG A 427 32.76 4.73 -10.63
CA ARG A 427 32.25 3.45 -10.12
C ARG A 427 30.72 3.45 -10.17
N LEU A 428 30.15 2.36 -10.69
CA LEU A 428 28.70 2.20 -10.87
C LEU A 428 27.92 2.46 -9.58
N ASP A 429 28.39 1.93 -8.46
CA ASP A 429 27.75 2.11 -7.14
C ASP A 429 27.75 3.58 -6.70
N PHE A 430 28.80 4.33 -7.02
CA PHE A 430 28.90 5.74 -6.68
C PHE A 430 27.99 6.60 -7.57
N ALA A 431 28.01 6.36 -8.88
CA ALA A 431 27.18 7.10 -9.85
C ALA A 431 25.68 6.87 -9.61
N SER A 432 25.28 5.62 -9.36
CA SER A 432 23.89 5.26 -9.02
C SER A 432 23.44 5.90 -7.70
N THR A 433 24.28 5.87 -6.66
CA THR A 433 23.99 6.55 -5.38
C THR A 433 23.73 8.04 -5.58
N MET A 434 24.57 8.72 -6.37
CA MET A 434 24.39 10.16 -6.66
C MET A 434 23.08 10.44 -7.41
N LEU A 435 22.70 9.59 -8.36
CA LEU A 435 21.46 9.73 -9.13
C LEU A 435 20.22 9.52 -8.25
N VAL A 436 20.23 8.53 -7.36
CA VAL A 436 19.16 8.29 -6.37
C VAL A 436 19.01 9.49 -5.46
N MET A 437 20.11 10.05 -4.95
CA MET A 437 20.10 11.25 -4.12
C MET A 437 19.54 12.47 -4.86
N ALA A 438 19.89 12.65 -6.14
CA ALA A 438 19.35 13.72 -6.98
C ALA A 438 17.83 13.58 -7.18
N ASN A 439 17.34 12.36 -7.44
CA ASN A 439 15.91 12.08 -7.57
C ASN A 439 15.16 12.26 -6.24
N MET A 440 15.77 11.95 -5.10
CA MET A 440 15.21 12.25 -3.77
C MET A 440 15.04 13.74 -3.53
N VAL A 441 16.06 14.54 -3.87
CA VAL A 441 15.98 16.00 -3.77
C VAL A 441 14.90 16.54 -4.71
N ALA A 442 14.81 16.03 -5.94
CA ALA A 442 13.79 16.41 -6.90
C ALA A 442 12.38 16.10 -6.39
N LEU A 443 12.16 14.90 -5.84
CA LEU A 443 10.89 14.52 -5.22
C LEU A 443 10.51 15.45 -4.06
N TYR A 444 11.47 15.79 -3.19
CA TYR A 444 11.26 16.74 -2.11
C TYR A 444 10.84 18.12 -2.62
N VAL A 445 11.46 18.61 -3.69
CA VAL A 445 11.09 19.88 -4.35
C VAL A 445 9.66 19.83 -4.88
N VAL A 446 9.24 18.73 -5.54
CA VAL A 446 7.86 18.54 -6.00
C VAL A 446 6.88 18.62 -4.84
N VAL A 447 7.16 17.90 -3.74
CA VAL A 447 6.32 17.89 -2.54
C VAL A 447 6.21 19.28 -1.94
N VAL A 448 7.32 20.00 -1.73
CA VAL A 448 7.31 21.35 -1.16
C VAL A 448 6.53 22.33 -2.05
N ALA A 449 6.70 22.26 -3.37
CA ALA A 449 5.98 23.12 -4.30
C ALA A 449 4.45 22.90 -4.22
N LEU A 450 4.01 21.64 -4.15
CA LEU A 450 2.59 21.29 -4.00
C LEU A 450 2.03 21.70 -2.64
N LEU A 451 2.76 21.45 -1.54
CA LEU A 451 2.36 21.88 -0.20
C LEU A 451 2.20 23.40 -0.13
N ARG A 452 3.16 24.15 -0.70
CA ARG A 452 3.11 25.61 -0.76
C ARG A 452 1.91 26.09 -1.57
N HIS A 453 1.62 25.47 -2.71
CA HIS A 453 0.45 25.78 -3.53
C HIS A 453 -0.86 25.55 -2.75
N LEU A 454 -0.94 24.45 -1.99
CA LEU A 454 -2.06 24.13 -1.11
C LEU A 454 -2.11 25.01 0.17
N ARG A 455 -1.17 25.95 0.34
CA ARG A 455 -1.02 26.81 1.54
C ARG A 455 -0.85 25.99 2.82
N LEU A 456 -0.20 24.83 2.71
CA LEU A 456 0.17 23.99 3.84
C LEU A 456 1.56 24.39 4.37
N PRO A 457 1.85 24.17 5.66
CA PRO A 457 3.15 24.47 6.22
C PRO A 457 4.26 23.69 5.49
N ILE A 458 5.25 24.43 5.00
CA ILE A 458 6.48 23.87 4.43
C ILE A 458 7.62 23.85 5.46
N ASP A 459 7.43 24.54 6.58
CA ASP A 459 8.35 24.52 7.71
C ASP A 459 7.91 23.41 8.68
N GLY A 460 8.83 22.53 9.05
CA GLY A 460 8.58 21.41 9.97
C GLY A 460 8.53 20.04 9.27
N PRO A 461 7.90 19.02 9.88
CA PRO A 461 8.05 17.63 9.44
C PRO A 461 7.14 17.23 8.27
N LEU A 462 6.16 18.05 7.90
CA LEU A 462 5.15 17.71 6.90
C LEU A 462 5.75 17.39 5.50
N PRO A 463 6.71 18.19 4.96
CA PRO A 463 7.35 17.86 3.69
C PRO A 463 8.11 16.54 3.71
N LEU A 464 8.83 16.25 4.79
CA LEU A 464 9.57 14.98 4.94
C LEU A 464 8.62 13.79 4.99
N ALA A 465 7.54 13.89 5.77
CA ALA A 465 6.52 12.86 5.85
C ALA A 465 5.82 12.61 4.50
N ALA A 466 5.45 13.68 3.79
CA ALA A 466 4.85 13.58 2.46
C ALA A 466 5.83 13.01 1.42
N THR A 467 7.12 13.34 1.54
CA THR A 467 8.18 12.75 0.70
C THR A 467 8.32 11.26 1.00
N ALA A 468 8.36 10.85 2.28
CA ALA A 468 8.41 9.43 2.65
C ALA A 468 7.21 8.63 2.13
N VAL A 469 6.00 9.22 2.16
CA VAL A 469 4.80 8.61 1.53
C VAL A 469 4.98 8.41 0.04
N ALA A 470 5.50 9.43 -0.65
CA ALA A 470 5.71 9.36 -2.09
C ALA A 470 6.80 8.35 -2.45
N VAL A 471 7.86 8.22 -1.66
CA VAL A 471 8.94 7.23 -1.84
C VAL A 471 8.41 5.80 -1.88
N ILE A 472 7.41 5.49 -1.05
CA ILE A 472 6.81 4.15 -0.97
C ILE A 472 5.90 3.86 -2.19
N SER A 473 5.53 4.88 -2.96
CA SER A 473 4.71 4.69 -4.16
C SER A 473 5.49 3.97 -5.26
N HIS A 474 4.82 3.06 -5.95
CA HIS A 474 5.42 2.21 -6.98
C HIS A 474 6.12 3.01 -8.10
N PRO A 475 5.51 4.04 -8.74
CA PRO A 475 6.18 4.84 -9.78
C PRO A 475 7.45 5.53 -9.31
N VAL A 476 7.46 6.00 -8.05
CA VAL A 476 8.61 6.68 -7.46
C VAL A 476 9.71 5.68 -7.16
N ARG A 477 9.37 4.54 -6.52
CA ARG A 477 10.29 3.44 -6.26
C ARG A 477 10.96 2.95 -7.55
N ASP A 478 10.19 2.70 -8.60
CA ASP A 478 10.70 2.26 -9.90
C ASP A 478 11.60 3.31 -10.55
N THR A 479 11.28 4.60 -10.40
CA THR A 479 12.12 5.70 -10.91
C THR A 479 13.46 5.72 -10.20
N LEU A 480 13.48 5.47 -8.89
CA LEU A 480 14.69 5.44 -8.06
C LEU A 480 15.53 4.20 -8.33
N MET A 481 14.90 3.03 -8.38
CA MET A 481 15.57 1.74 -8.61
C MET A 481 16.07 1.61 -10.06
N GLY A 482 15.31 2.11 -11.03
CA GLY A 482 15.69 2.07 -12.44
C GLY A 482 16.67 3.18 -12.87
N GLY A 483 17.04 4.09 -11.97
CA GLY A 483 17.97 5.18 -12.30
C GLY A 483 17.44 6.13 -13.39
N HIS A 484 16.15 6.43 -13.38
CA HIS A 484 15.54 7.31 -14.38
C HIS A 484 15.57 8.79 -13.94
N TRP A 485 15.65 9.71 -14.90
CA TRP A 485 15.68 11.17 -14.65
C TRP A 485 14.28 11.79 -14.48
N THR A 486 13.23 10.97 -14.49
CA THR A 486 11.82 11.41 -14.57
C THR A 486 11.41 12.32 -13.41
N LEU A 487 11.85 12.03 -12.17
CA LEU A 487 11.53 12.87 -11.02
C LEU A 487 12.21 14.24 -11.09
N MET A 488 13.45 14.30 -11.61
CA MET A 488 14.16 15.56 -11.84
C MET A 488 13.43 16.43 -12.87
N PHE A 489 12.99 15.83 -13.98
CA PHE A 489 12.20 16.55 -14.99
C PHE A 489 10.85 17.02 -14.45
N LEU A 490 10.16 16.17 -13.69
CA LEU A 490 8.92 16.55 -13.01
C LEU A 490 9.15 17.72 -12.04
N ALA A 491 10.23 17.71 -11.26
CA ALA A 491 10.55 18.78 -10.32
C ALA A 491 10.75 20.14 -11.01
N LEU A 492 11.47 20.16 -12.14
CA LEU A 492 11.66 21.36 -12.95
C LEU A 492 10.33 21.91 -13.48
N ILE A 493 9.48 21.04 -14.04
CA ILE A 493 8.18 21.45 -14.59
C ILE A 493 7.24 21.92 -13.46
N VAL A 494 7.18 21.18 -12.34
CA VAL A 494 6.34 21.54 -11.19
C VAL A 494 6.78 22.87 -10.58
N ALA A 495 8.09 23.12 -10.49
CA ALA A 495 8.61 24.41 -10.03
C ALA A 495 8.14 25.56 -10.93
N ASP A 496 8.20 25.39 -12.24
CA ASP A 496 7.78 26.39 -13.23
C ASP A 496 6.25 26.64 -13.23
N VAL A 497 5.48 25.58 -13.01
CA VAL A 497 4.00 25.60 -13.08
C VAL A 497 3.41 26.10 -11.76
N PHE A 498 3.78 25.50 -10.61
CA PHE A 498 3.06 25.67 -9.35
C PHE A 498 3.68 26.70 -8.39
N LEU A 499 4.97 27.05 -8.52
CA LEU A 499 5.55 28.04 -7.63
C LEU A 499 5.06 29.46 -7.99
N PRO A 500 4.61 30.24 -6.99
CA PRO A 500 4.05 31.57 -7.24
C PRO A 500 5.10 32.58 -7.67
N THR A 501 6.35 32.43 -7.22
CA THR A 501 7.47 33.34 -7.47
C THR A 501 8.71 32.56 -7.91
N VAL A 502 9.16 32.79 -9.14
CA VAL A 502 10.42 32.25 -9.67
C VAL A 502 11.24 33.42 -10.21
N ARG A 503 12.57 33.39 -10.02
CA ARG A 503 13.48 34.46 -10.48
C ARG A 503 13.77 34.41 -11.98
N TRP A 504 13.42 33.31 -12.64
CA TRP A 504 13.63 33.05 -14.05
C TRP A 504 12.32 33.17 -14.85
N PRO A 505 12.39 33.41 -16.17
CA PRO A 505 11.22 33.38 -17.04
C PRO A 505 10.48 32.04 -16.95
N ARG A 506 9.14 32.08 -16.79
CA ARG A 506 8.33 30.85 -16.81
C ARG A 506 8.50 30.12 -18.12
N GLY A 507 8.63 28.80 -18.05
CA GLY A 507 8.88 27.93 -19.20
C GLY A 507 10.36 27.63 -19.40
N LEU A 508 11.28 28.32 -18.71
CA LEU A 508 12.71 28.03 -18.81
C LEU A 508 13.07 26.68 -18.18
N LEU A 509 12.65 26.40 -16.94
CA LEU A 509 12.96 25.11 -16.29
C LEU A 509 12.26 23.96 -16.99
N SER A 510 11.01 24.18 -17.42
CA SER A 510 10.27 23.22 -18.22
C SER A 510 10.97 22.99 -19.57
N GLY A 511 11.47 24.05 -20.20
CA GLY A 511 12.27 23.99 -21.42
C GLY A 511 13.56 23.19 -21.24
N ILE A 512 14.24 23.32 -20.10
CA ILE A 512 15.40 22.49 -19.73
C ILE A 512 14.98 21.02 -19.54
N ALA A 513 13.87 20.77 -18.83
CA ALA A 513 13.35 19.41 -18.65
C ALA A 513 13.02 18.75 -20.00
N VAL A 514 12.42 19.50 -20.93
CA VAL A 514 12.16 19.05 -22.30
C VAL A 514 13.45 18.80 -23.07
N ALA A 515 14.39 19.74 -23.00
CA ALA A 515 15.69 19.68 -23.64
C ALA A 515 16.50 18.46 -23.24
N LEU A 516 16.31 17.95 -22.03
CA LEU A 516 17.02 16.79 -21.48
C LEU A 516 16.20 15.49 -21.61
N GLY A 517 14.90 15.55 -21.37
CA GLY A 517 14.06 14.36 -21.19
C GLY A 517 13.47 13.75 -22.46
N GLY A 518 13.64 14.36 -23.63
CA GLY A 518 13.28 13.77 -24.92
C GLY A 518 11.77 13.59 -25.11
N GLY A 519 11.14 14.51 -25.85
CA GLY A 519 9.76 14.37 -26.36
C GLY A 519 8.62 14.43 -25.34
N TRP A 520 8.55 13.51 -24.36
CA TRP A 520 7.40 13.44 -23.45
C TRP A 520 7.26 14.64 -22.49
N PRO A 521 8.32 15.27 -21.94
CA PRO A 521 8.14 16.42 -21.06
C PRO A 521 7.55 17.61 -21.83
N LEU A 522 7.69 17.62 -23.17
CA LEU A 522 7.17 18.70 -24.01
C LEU A 522 5.66 18.71 -23.99
N LEU A 523 5.03 17.53 -24.15
CA LEU A 523 3.59 17.37 -24.06
C LEU A 523 3.07 17.82 -22.68
N SER A 524 3.74 17.40 -21.60
CA SER A 524 3.38 17.82 -20.23
C SER A 524 3.46 19.34 -20.05
N ALA A 525 4.60 19.95 -20.43
CA ALA A 525 4.84 21.38 -20.24
C ALA A 525 3.89 22.24 -21.09
N VAL A 526 3.73 21.91 -22.37
CA VAL A 526 2.85 22.65 -23.30
C VAL A 526 1.39 22.53 -22.86
N ALA A 527 0.93 21.33 -22.49
CA ALA A 527 -0.44 21.13 -22.01
C ALA A 527 -0.70 21.89 -20.70
N ALA A 528 0.24 21.83 -19.74
CA ALA A 528 0.12 22.55 -18.47
C ALA A 528 0.06 24.07 -18.66
N PHE A 529 0.94 24.66 -19.48
CA PHE A 529 0.92 26.09 -19.74
C PHE A 529 -0.26 26.53 -20.61
N SER A 530 -0.76 25.67 -21.49
CA SER A 530 -1.99 25.91 -22.25
C SER A 530 -3.20 26.02 -21.33
N ALA A 531 -3.32 25.12 -20.35
CA ALA A 531 -4.36 25.17 -19.32
C ALA A 531 -4.28 26.47 -18.48
N LEU A 532 -3.06 26.98 -18.26
CA LEU A 532 -2.84 28.26 -17.58
C LEU A 532 -2.98 29.49 -18.48
N LYS A 533 -3.21 29.32 -19.78
CA LYS A 533 -3.23 30.37 -20.82
C LYS A 533 -1.93 31.20 -20.85
N ASN A 534 -0.78 30.56 -20.59
CA ASN A 534 0.53 31.22 -20.59
C ASN A 534 1.32 30.90 -21.85
N TYR A 535 0.91 31.48 -22.98
CA TYR A 535 1.51 31.22 -24.29
C TYR A 535 2.97 31.68 -24.40
N ARG A 536 3.37 32.71 -23.63
CA ARG A 536 4.76 33.16 -23.57
C ARG A 536 5.67 32.06 -23.00
N ALA A 537 5.22 31.37 -21.95
CA ALA A 537 5.97 30.24 -21.39
C ALA A 537 6.07 29.07 -22.38
N ILE A 538 5.02 28.80 -23.16
CA ILE A 538 5.05 27.79 -24.24
C ILE A 538 6.13 28.14 -25.26
N GLY A 539 6.20 29.40 -25.70
CA GLY A 539 7.25 29.86 -26.62
C GLY A 539 8.66 29.65 -26.06
N ILE A 540 8.87 29.93 -24.77
CA ILE A 540 10.15 29.68 -24.08
C ILE A 540 10.48 28.19 -24.05
N VAL A 541 9.53 27.32 -23.69
CA VAL A 541 9.72 25.86 -23.69
C VAL A 541 10.15 25.35 -25.06
N LEU A 542 9.44 25.75 -26.12
CA LEU A 542 9.75 25.37 -27.50
C LEU A 542 11.12 25.90 -27.93
N GLY A 543 11.45 27.14 -27.59
CA GLY A 543 12.75 27.75 -27.88
C GLY A 543 13.90 27.02 -27.19
N SER A 544 13.78 26.70 -25.90
CA SER A 544 14.78 25.94 -25.14
C SER A 544 14.95 24.52 -25.68
N CYS A 545 13.85 23.87 -26.09
CA CYS A 545 13.88 22.56 -26.74
C CYS A 545 14.68 22.64 -28.05
N ALA A 546 14.33 23.56 -28.94
CA ALA A 546 15.01 23.75 -30.22
C ALA A 546 16.51 24.06 -30.04
N ALA A 547 16.86 24.93 -29.08
CA ALA A 547 18.24 25.25 -28.76
C ALA A 547 19.03 24.03 -28.28
N SER A 548 18.43 23.17 -27.45
CA SER A 548 19.05 21.93 -26.97
C SER A 548 19.29 20.92 -28.09
N PHE A 549 18.30 20.71 -28.96
CA PHE A 549 18.48 19.85 -30.13
C PHE A 549 19.55 20.40 -31.07
N GLY A 550 19.59 21.72 -31.28
CA GLY A 550 20.66 22.37 -32.04
C GLY A 550 22.04 22.12 -31.41
N LEU A 551 22.16 22.27 -30.09
CA LEU A 551 23.41 22.00 -29.37
C LEU A 551 23.79 20.51 -29.42
N GLY A 552 22.83 19.61 -29.23
CA GLY A 552 23.03 18.17 -29.38
C GLY A 552 23.48 17.79 -30.79
N PHE A 553 22.94 18.44 -31.81
CA PHE A 553 23.39 18.25 -33.19
C PHE A 553 24.84 18.71 -33.41
N VAL A 554 25.25 19.81 -32.76
CA VAL A 554 26.63 20.31 -32.83
C VAL A 554 27.60 19.38 -32.10
N VAL A 555 27.21 18.88 -30.92
CA VAL A 555 28.13 18.21 -29.98
C VAL A 555 28.07 16.67 -30.08
N ALA A 556 26.96 16.11 -30.56
CA ALA A 556 26.68 14.69 -30.69
C ALA A 556 25.85 14.39 -31.95
N ARG A 557 26.37 14.81 -33.12
CA ARG A 557 25.65 14.79 -34.41
C ARG A 557 25.06 13.42 -34.76
N GLU A 558 25.86 12.37 -34.73
CA GLU A 558 25.43 11.02 -35.13
C GLU A 558 24.36 10.47 -34.20
N THR A 559 24.55 10.62 -32.88
CA THR A 559 23.54 10.27 -31.88
C THR A 559 22.24 11.06 -32.09
N THR A 560 22.34 12.33 -32.47
CA THR A 560 21.18 13.19 -32.75
C THR A 560 20.43 12.77 -34.00
N LEU A 561 21.15 12.44 -35.08
CA LEU A 561 20.54 11.95 -36.33
C LEU A 561 19.87 10.59 -36.12
N SER A 562 20.53 9.67 -35.41
CA SER A 562 19.94 8.38 -35.03
C SER A 562 18.68 8.57 -34.18
N TYR A 563 18.72 9.45 -33.18
CA TYR A 563 17.56 9.75 -32.33
C TYR A 563 16.39 10.36 -33.12
N LEU A 564 16.66 11.31 -34.03
CA LEU A 564 15.64 11.90 -34.90
C LEU A 564 15.05 10.87 -35.88
N HIS A 565 15.89 9.98 -36.42
CA HIS A 565 15.44 8.87 -37.27
C HIS A 565 14.48 7.95 -36.51
N THR A 566 14.79 7.60 -35.26
CA THR A 566 13.92 6.78 -34.41
C THR A 566 12.65 7.51 -34.01
N LEU A 567 12.69 8.84 -33.77
CA LEU A 567 11.48 9.65 -33.54
C LEU A 567 10.58 9.72 -34.78
N TRP A 568 11.16 9.80 -35.97
CA TRP A 568 10.43 9.89 -37.23
C TRP A 568 9.71 8.58 -37.58
N HIS A 569 10.38 7.45 -37.37
CA HIS A 569 9.83 6.10 -37.60
C HIS A 569 9.12 5.51 -36.37
N TRP A 570 9.08 6.26 -35.27
CA TRP A 570 8.41 5.91 -34.01
C TRP A 570 7.00 5.32 -34.19
N PRO A 571 6.12 5.85 -35.07
CA PRO A 571 4.78 5.30 -35.23
C PRO A 571 4.78 3.85 -35.70
N GLU A 572 5.66 3.48 -36.63
CA GLU A 572 5.68 2.17 -37.29
C GLU A 572 6.32 1.09 -36.41
N THR A 573 7.36 1.44 -35.63
CA THR A 573 8.06 0.50 -34.73
C THR A 573 7.23 0.11 -33.49
N ILE A 574 6.29 0.96 -33.08
CA ILE A 574 5.42 0.79 -31.92
C ILE A 574 4.10 0.12 -32.29
N LEU A 575 3.57 0.39 -33.48
CA LEU A 575 2.34 -0.22 -34.00
C LEU A 575 2.42 -1.76 -34.09
N ALA A 576 3.60 -2.30 -34.42
CA ALA A 576 3.84 -3.75 -34.51
C ALA A 576 4.12 -4.43 -33.15
N ALA A 577 4.66 -3.70 -32.17
CA ALA A 577 5.06 -4.26 -30.87
C ALA A 577 3.99 -4.13 -29.75
N LEU A 578 2.99 -3.26 -29.92
CA LEU A 578 2.11 -2.81 -28.82
C LEU A 578 0.61 -3.12 -28.97
N THR A 579 0.23 -3.86 -30.01
CA THR A 579 -1.12 -4.42 -30.19
C THR A 579 -1.27 -5.82 -29.57
N GLY A 580 -0.21 -6.40 -29.00
CA GLY A 580 -0.25 -7.67 -28.28
C GLY A 580 -1.12 -7.60 -27.01
N SER A 581 -1.67 -8.75 -26.61
CA SER A 581 -2.54 -8.96 -25.43
C SER A 581 -1.92 -8.57 -24.07
N ILE A 582 -0.68 -8.07 -24.07
CA ILE A 582 0.14 -7.74 -22.90
C ILE A 582 0.08 -6.22 -22.59
N ASN A 583 -0.29 -5.36 -23.56
CA ASN A 583 -0.35 -3.91 -23.34
C ASN A 583 -1.71 -3.47 -22.76
N ASN A 584 -1.70 -2.94 -21.53
CA ASN A 584 -2.89 -2.58 -20.74
C ASN A 584 -3.10 -1.06 -20.56
N THR A 585 -2.49 -0.24 -21.42
CA THR A 585 -2.67 1.22 -21.40
C THR A 585 -4.08 1.64 -21.86
N ALA A 586 -4.50 2.88 -21.51
CA ALA A 586 -5.76 3.49 -21.97
C ALA A 586 -5.84 3.45 -23.48
N TYR A 587 -4.72 3.85 -24.07
CA TYR A 587 -4.48 3.83 -25.49
C TYR A 587 -4.68 2.46 -26.10
N ALA A 588 -4.05 1.41 -25.56
CA ALA A 588 -4.15 0.05 -26.10
C ALA A 588 -5.59 -0.49 -26.03
N MET A 589 -6.33 -0.14 -24.97
CA MET A 589 -7.74 -0.52 -24.84
C MET A 589 -8.63 0.14 -25.90
N VAL A 590 -8.47 1.46 -26.11
CA VAL A 590 -9.21 2.20 -27.13
C VAL A 590 -8.81 1.73 -28.53
N ALA A 591 -7.52 1.50 -28.77
CA ALA A 591 -7.01 0.97 -30.04
C ALA A 591 -7.59 -0.42 -30.35
N ARG A 592 -7.72 -1.31 -29.36
CA ARG A 592 -8.42 -2.59 -29.51
C ARG A 592 -9.91 -2.42 -29.85
N ALA A 593 -10.59 -1.49 -29.18
CA ALA A 593 -12.01 -1.23 -29.41
C ALA A 593 -12.29 -0.61 -30.81
N LEU A 594 -11.32 0.14 -31.35
CA LEU A 594 -11.43 0.83 -32.65
C LEU A 594 -10.76 0.08 -33.81
N GLY A 595 -10.52 -1.23 -33.67
CA GLY A 595 -10.01 -2.07 -34.76
C GLY A 595 -8.57 -1.76 -35.17
N GLY A 596 -7.72 -1.28 -34.25
CA GLY A 596 -6.28 -1.09 -34.47
C GLY A 596 -5.85 0.28 -34.99
N SER A 597 -6.76 1.25 -35.17
CA SER A 597 -6.39 2.61 -35.59
C SER A 597 -5.66 3.36 -34.46
N SER A 598 -4.33 3.36 -34.52
CA SER A 598 -3.42 3.96 -33.55
C SER A 598 -3.57 5.47 -33.42
N THR A 599 -3.64 6.18 -34.54
CA THR A 599 -3.70 7.66 -34.57
C THR A 599 -5.04 8.19 -34.09
N LEU A 600 -6.16 7.55 -34.49
CA LEU A 600 -7.50 7.97 -34.07
C LEU A 600 -7.70 7.73 -32.56
N SER A 601 -7.22 6.59 -32.06
CA SER A 601 -7.27 6.26 -30.62
C SER A 601 -6.46 7.24 -29.78
N TRP A 602 -5.29 7.63 -30.27
CA TRP A 602 -4.45 8.66 -29.64
C TRP A 602 -5.18 10.01 -29.56
N LEU A 603 -5.74 10.47 -30.68
CA LEU A 603 -6.42 11.76 -30.78
C LEU A 603 -7.66 11.81 -29.87
N ILE A 604 -8.48 10.74 -29.88
CA ILE A 604 -9.63 10.61 -28.98
C ILE A 604 -9.18 10.71 -27.53
N MET A 605 -8.11 10.00 -27.14
CA MET A 605 -7.63 10.05 -25.77
C MET A 605 -7.12 11.43 -25.35
N VAL A 606 -6.35 12.11 -26.20
CA VAL A 606 -5.93 13.50 -25.94
C VAL A 606 -7.15 14.39 -25.72
N VAL A 607 -8.12 14.34 -26.62
CA VAL A 607 -9.32 15.19 -26.57
C VAL A 607 -10.14 14.91 -25.32
N VAL A 608 -10.38 13.64 -24.99
CA VAL A 608 -11.16 13.24 -23.80
C VAL A 608 -10.47 13.71 -22.53
N VAL A 609 -9.16 13.47 -22.39
CA VAL A 609 -8.40 13.89 -21.20
C VAL A 609 -8.41 15.41 -21.05
N LEU A 610 -8.19 16.16 -22.14
CA LEU A 610 -8.21 17.62 -22.11
C LEU A 610 -9.61 18.20 -21.82
N ALA A 611 -10.67 17.60 -22.39
CA ALA A 611 -12.05 18.03 -22.16
C ALA A 611 -12.46 17.81 -20.70
N VAL A 612 -12.15 16.64 -20.14
CA VAL A 612 -12.36 16.33 -18.73
C VAL A 612 -11.56 17.27 -17.83
N ALA A 613 -10.28 17.50 -18.15
CA ALA A 613 -9.41 18.41 -17.40
C ALA A 613 -9.97 19.83 -17.34
N HIS A 614 -10.46 20.33 -18.48
CA HIS A 614 -11.08 21.64 -18.58
C HIS A 614 -12.35 21.73 -17.72
N PHE A 615 -13.23 20.74 -17.83
CA PHE A 615 -14.47 20.70 -17.06
C PHE A 615 -14.24 20.55 -15.55
N ALA A 616 -13.28 19.70 -15.15
CA ALA A 616 -12.87 19.55 -13.76
C ALA A 616 -12.30 20.85 -13.18
N ALA A 617 -11.45 21.57 -13.93
CA ALA A 617 -10.89 22.84 -13.50
C ALA A 617 -11.93 23.97 -13.40
N GLN A 618 -12.88 24.03 -14.34
CA GLN A 618 -14.02 24.96 -14.23
C GLN A 618 -14.83 24.69 -12.96
N ARG A 619 -15.13 23.42 -12.69
CA ARG A 619 -15.90 23.02 -11.50
C ARG A 619 -15.15 23.27 -10.19
N ALA A 620 -13.84 23.02 -10.18
CA ALA A 620 -12.97 23.31 -9.04
C ALA A 620 -12.67 24.82 -8.88
N GLY A 621 -12.96 25.65 -9.88
CA GLY A 621 -12.54 27.06 -9.87
C GLY A 621 -11.02 27.24 -9.79
N ASP A 622 -10.24 26.24 -10.20
CA ASP A 622 -8.79 26.21 -10.07
C ASP A 622 -8.12 25.68 -11.35
N ARG A 623 -7.54 26.60 -12.13
CA ARG A 623 -6.82 26.30 -13.38
C ARG A 623 -5.58 25.41 -13.19
N TYR A 624 -5.05 25.33 -11.97
CA TYR A 624 -3.91 24.45 -11.66
C TYR A 624 -4.31 22.97 -11.66
N VAL A 625 -5.59 22.64 -11.45
CA VAL A 625 -6.11 21.28 -11.63
C VAL A 625 -6.02 20.86 -13.09
N ALA A 626 -6.42 21.73 -14.04
CA ALA A 626 -6.25 21.46 -15.47
C ALA A 626 -4.77 21.36 -15.87
N ALA A 627 -3.91 22.20 -15.27
CA ALA A 627 -2.47 22.11 -15.50
C ALA A 627 -1.90 20.76 -15.05
N ALA A 628 -2.32 20.25 -13.88
CA ALA A 628 -1.91 18.93 -13.40
C ALA A 628 -2.40 17.79 -14.29
N PHE A 629 -3.62 17.87 -14.83
CA PHE A 629 -4.08 16.93 -15.86
C PHE A 629 -3.20 16.99 -17.12
N GLY A 630 -2.79 18.20 -17.54
CA GLY A 630 -1.84 18.39 -18.64
C GLY A 630 -0.51 17.69 -18.39
N LEU A 631 0.00 17.72 -17.15
CA LEU A 631 1.22 17.00 -16.79
C LEU A 631 1.08 15.49 -16.95
N CYS A 632 -0.11 14.94 -16.73
CA CYS A 632 -0.40 13.50 -16.79
C CYS A 632 -0.58 12.97 -18.23
N LEU A 633 -0.65 13.87 -19.23
CA LEU A 633 -0.96 13.50 -20.61
C LEU A 633 -0.03 12.41 -21.17
N PRO A 634 1.29 12.42 -20.94
CA PRO A 634 2.15 11.34 -21.42
C PRO A 634 1.81 9.97 -20.81
N ALA A 635 1.55 9.89 -19.51
CA ALA A 635 1.19 8.64 -18.85
C ALA A 635 -0.15 8.06 -19.37
N LEU A 636 -1.05 8.94 -19.83
CA LEU A 636 -2.40 8.60 -20.25
C LEU A 636 -2.53 8.26 -21.74
N VAL A 637 -1.73 8.91 -22.57
CA VAL A 637 -1.95 8.97 -24.02
C VAL A 637 -0.84 8.23 -24.77
N LEU A 638 0.36 8.08 -24.18
CA LEU A 638 1.42 7.34 -24.84
C LEU A 638 1.01 5.86 -25.04
N PRO A 639 1.34 5.29 -26.21
CA PRO A 639 0.97 3.92 -26.56
C PRO A 639 1.61 2.87 -25.65
N TYR A 640 2.71 3.24 -25.00
CA TYR A 640 3.40 2.51 -23.96
C TYR A 640 3.88 3.51 -22.90
N SER A 641 3.67 3.19 -21.63
CA SER A 641 4.15 4.00 -20.50
C SER A 641 4.75 3.05 -19.47
N THR A 642 6.04 3.18 -19.20
CA THR A 642 6.70 2.49 -18.08
C THR A 642 6.17 3.05 -16.76
N ALA A 643 6.24 2.25 -15.69
CA ALA A 643 5.87 2.66 -14.32
C ALA A 643 6.51 3.99 -13.90
N THR A 644 7.70 4.31 -14.41
CA THR A 644 8.44 5.53 -14.11
C THR A 644 7.76 6.81 -14.60
N VAL A 645 6.98 6.77 -15.70
CA VAL A 645 6.23 7.94 -16.21
C VAL A 645 4.97 8.21 -15.39
N TRP A 646 4.52 7.25 -14.57
CA TRP A 646 3.35 7.41 -13.70
C TRP A 646 3.59 8.37 -12.52
N VAL A 647 4.85 8.76 -12.24
CA VAL A 647 5.16 9.82 -11.25
C VAL A 647 4.48 11.15 -11.60
N LEU A 648 4.12 11.36 -12.87
CA LEU A 648 3.40 12.56 -13.34
C LEU A 648 2.00 12.71 -12.74
N LEU A 649 1.42 11.64 -12.18
CA LEU A 649 0.14 11.69 -11.48
C LEU A 649 0.23 12.33 -10.10
N LEU A 650 1.42 12.41 -9.48
CA LEU A 650 1.59 12.93 -8.11
C LEU A 650 0.92 14.31 -7.91
N PRO A 651 1.14 15.33 -8.75
CA PRO A 651 0.46 16.62 -8.63
C PRO A 651 -1.07 16.50 -8.74
N LEU A 652 -1.57 15.68 -9.67
CA LEU A 652 -3.00 15.53 -9.91
C LEU A 652 -3.70 14.90 -8.71
N VAL A 653 -3.15 13.81 -8.17
CA VAL A 653 -3.70 13.12 -7.00
C VAL A 653 -3.75 14.06 -5.79
N VAL A 654 -2.67 14.81 -5.55
CA VAL A 654 -2.58 15.77 -4.43
C VAL A 654 -3.62 16.89 -4.57
N LEU A 655 -3.79 17.44 -5.77
CA LEU A 655 -4.77 18.53 -5.99
C LEU A 655 -6.21 18.02 -5.92
N LEU A 656 -6.51 16.85 -6.47
CA LEU A 656 -7.84 16.25 -6.38
C LEU A 656 -8.20 15.86 -4.95
N ALA A 657 -7.21 15.50 -4.12
CA ALA A 657 -7.44 15.18 -2.72
C ALA A 657 -8.10 16.31 -1.92
N ARG A 658 -7.87 17.56 -2.31
CA ARG A 658 -8.52 18.73 -1.73
C ARG A 658 -10.03 18.76 -1.99
N TRP A 659 -10.47 18.19 -3.12
CA TRP A 659 -11.83 18.35 -3.64
C TRP A 659 -12.68 17.09 -3.49
N ASN A 660 -12.11 15.92 -3.71
CA ASN A 660 -12.82 14.66 -3.67
C ASN A 660 -11.97 13.56 -3.02
N PRO A 661 -12.31 13.11 -1.79
CA PRO A 661 -11.55 12.07 -1.09
C PRO A 661 -11.61 10.71 -1.79
N ILE A 662 -12.64 10.45 -2.60
CA ILE A 662 -12.74 9.22 -3.39
C ILE A 662 -11.76 9.29 -4.56
N ALA A 663 -11.69 10.43 -5.27
CA ALA A 663 -10.67 10.64 -6.29
C ALA A 663 -9.25 10.56 -5.70
N ALA A 664 -9.04 11.11 -4.50
CA ALA A 664 -7.78 10.97 -3.76
C ALA A 664 -7.41 9.51 -3.51
N ALA A 665 -8.39 8.72 -3.05
CA ALA A 665 -8.24 7.30 -2.83
C ALA A 665 -7.93 6.59 -4.16
N PHE A 666 -8.72 6.71 -5.22
CA PHE A 666 -8.35 6.07 -6.50
C PHE A 666 -6.97 6.52 -7.03
N GLY A 667 -6.60 7.78 -6.85
CA GLY A 667 -5.31 8.31 -7.23
C GLY A 667 -4.15 7.71 -6.44
N ALA A 668 -4.30 7.56 -5.13
CA ALA A 668 -3.30 6.89 -4.32
C ALA A 668 -3.21 5.38 -4.66
N TYR A 669 -4.29 4.73 -5.09
CA TYR A 669 -4.28 3.33 -5.53
C TYR A 669 -3.40 3.19 -6.78
N LEU A 670 -3.59 4.09 -7.74
CA LEU A 670 -2.76 4.21 -8.94
C LEU A 670 -1.28 4.41 -8.66
N LEU A 671 -0.95 5.12 -7.59
CA LEU A 671 0.44 5.36 -7.23
C LEU A 671 1.04 4.24 -6.38
N TRP A 672 0.25 3.48 -5.61
CA TRP A 672 0.79 2.53 -4.64
C TRP A 672 0.85 1.10 -5.11
N PHE A 673 0.03 0.73 -6.09
CA PHE A 673 -0.02 -0.63 -6.56
C PHE A 673 0.96 -0.87 -7.70
N GLU A 674 1.48 -2.08 -7.73
CA GLU A 674 2.31 -2.58 -8.82
C GLU A 674 1.39 -2.93 -9.99
N TRP A 675 1.59 -2.25 -11.12
CA TRP A 675 0.73 -2.37 -12.31
C TRP A 675 1.41 -3.23 -13.37
N PHE A 676 1.91 -4.42 -13.00
CA PHE A 676 2.43 -5.35 -13.99
C PHE A 676 1.33 -6.30 -14.46
N PRO A 677 1.08 -6.40 -15.78
CA PRO A 677 0.52 -7.63 -16.32
C PRO A 677 1.58 -8.72 -16.12
N GLY A 678 1.40 -9.59 -15.14
CA GLY A 678 2.26 -10.76 -14.97
C GLY A 678 2.01 -11.82 -16.02
N ARG A 679 2.44 -11.50 -17.24
CA ARG A 679 3.01 -12.45 -18.18
C ARG A 679 4.38 -11.91 -18.59
N LEU A 680 5.41 -12.36 -17.89
CA LEU A 680 6.79 -12.29 -18.37
C LEU A 680 7.11 -13.65 -18.99
N ASP A 681 6.84 -13.79 -20.28
CA ASP A 681 7.54 -14.80 -21.07
C ASP A 681 8.99 -14.33 -21.20
N TYR A 682 9.93 -15.07 -20.64
CA TYR A 682 11.34 -14.85 -20.89
C TYR A 682 11.96 -16.07 -21.57
N ILE A 683 12.92 -15.80 -22.47
CA ILE A 683 13.79 -16.80 -23.07
C ILE A 683 15.21 -16.43 -22.65
N TYR A 684 15.79 -17.22 -21.75
CA TYR A 684 17.21 -17.14 -21.41
C TYR A 684 17.81 -18.54 -21.59
N GLY A 685 18.77 -18.68 -22.50
CA GLY A 685 19.43 -19.96 -22.76
C GLY A 685 18.52 -21.06 -23.37
N GLY A 686 17.46 -20.70 -24.12
CA GLY A 686 16.60 -21.68 -24.80
C GLY A 686 15.50 -22.31 -23.93
N ILE A 687 15.38 -21.93 -22.65
CA ILE A 687 14.30 -22.37 -21.76
C ILE A 687 13.20 -21.31 -21.73
N ARG A 688 11.97 -21.69 -22.08
CA ARG A 688 10.74 -20.90 -21.84
C ARG A 688 10.26 -21.16 -20.42
N GLY A 689 10.07 -20.11 -19.63
CA GLY A 689 9.38 -20.16 -18.34
C GLY A 689 8.13 -19.27 -18.35
N GLU A 690 7.03 -19.78 -17.77
CA GLU A 690 5.79 -19.03 -17.57
C GLU A 690 5.63 -18.61 -16.10
N TRP A 691 5.29 -17.33 -15.87
CA TRP A 691 4.77 -16.86 -14.58
C TRP A 691 3.26 -16.68 -14.68
N TRP A 692 2.51 -17.31 -13.75
CA TRP A 692 1.06 -17.16 -13.62
C TRP A 692 0.74 -16.23 -12.44
N LEU A 693 0.10 -15.09 -12.68
CA LEU A 693 -0.49 -14.28 -11.61
C LEU A 693 -1.88 -14.79 -11.19
N PRO A 694 -2.23 -14.73 -9.90
CA PRO A 694 -3.55 -15.11 -9.39
C PRO A 694 -4.67 -14.13 -9.85
N PRO A 695 -5.93 -14.60 -9.92
CA PRO A 695 -7.07 -13.87 -10.50
C PRO A 695 -7.49 -12.58 -9.76
N PHE A 696 -6.98 -12.30 -8.56
CA PHE A 696 -7.32 -11.09 -7.81
C PHE A 696 -6.58 -9.83 -8.30
N GLU A 697 -5.52 -9.97 -9.10
CA GLU A 697 -4.82 -8.84 -9.73
C GLU A 697 -5.43 -8.42 -11.09
N VAL A 698 -6.54 -9.04 -11.51
CA VAL A 698 -7.33 -8.59 -12.68
C VAL A 698 -7.94 -7.20 -12.44
N PHE A 699 -8.03 -6.74 -11.19
CA PHE A 699 -8.34 -5.33 -10.91
C PHE A 699 -7.13 -4.41 -11.13
N ALA A 700 -5.88 -4.88 -11.13
CA ALA A 700 -4.69 -4.03 -11.33
C ALA A 700 -4.32 -3.84 -12.82
N SER A 701 -5.16 -4.21 -13.78
CA SER A 701 -4.76 -4.25 -15.20
C SER A 701 -5.30 -3.12 -16.07
N ALA A 702 -5.77 -1.99 -15.52
CA ALA A 702 -6.10 -0.83 -16.35
C ALA A 702 -5.99 0.50 -15.58
N PRO A 703 -4.76 0.99 -15.32
CA PRO A 703 -4.53 2.31 -14.73
C PRO A 703 -5.37 3.44 -15.37
N ALA A 704 -5.63 3.28 -16.67
CA ALA A 704 -6.49 4.10 -17.50
C ALA A 704 -7.97 4.15 -17.10
N LEU A 705 -8.59 2.99 -16.84
CA LEU A 705 -9.99 2.90 -16.44
C LEU A 705 -10.17 3.54 -15.06
N TYR A 706 -9.20 3.35 -14.17
CA TYR A 706 -9.19 4.01 -12.87
C TYR A 706 -9.05 5.52 -12.97
N LEU A 707 -8.19 6.03 -13.85
CA LEU A 707 -8.09 7.47 -14.09
C LEU A 707 -9.39 8.02 -14.71
N LEU A 708 -10.02 7.29 -15.63
CA LEU A 708 -11.33 7.66 -16.17
C LEU A 708 -12.42 7.67 -15.09
N VAL A 709 -12.43 6.70 -14.18
CA VAL A 709 -13.33 6.67 -13.02
C VAL A 709 -13.04 7.84 -12.07
N LEU A 710 -11.77 8.11 -11.76
CA LEU A 710 -11.35 9.24 -10.93
C LEU A 710 -11.76 10.59 -11.54
N MET A 711 -11.58 10.72 -12.85
CA MET A 711 -12.08 11.82 -13.65
C MET A 711 -13.60 11.95 -13.52
N LEU A 712 -14.37 10.90 -13.83
CA LEU A 712 -15.84 10.89 -13.74
C LEU A 712 -16.36 11.16 -12.32
N LEU A 713 -15.72 10.61 -11.29
CA LEU A 713 -16.08 10.84 -9.89
C LEU A 713 -15.76 12.26 -9.43
N SER A 714 -14.66 12.87 -9.92
CA SER A 714 -14.35 14.29 -9.67
C SER A 714 -15.45 15.20 -10.26
N LEU A 715 -16.02 14.80 -11.39
CA LEU A 715 -17.17 15.45 -12.02
C LEU A 715 -18.51 15.08 -11.35
N GLY A 716 -18.59 13.93 -10.67
CA GLY A 716 -19.81 13.42 -10.02
C GLY A 716 -20.06 13.93 -8.60
N GLY A 717 -19.25 14.84 -8.07
CA GLY A 717 -19.25 15.28 -6.66
C GLY A 717 -20.56 15.85 -6.05
N LYS A 718 -21.71 15.75 -6.73
CA LYS A 718 -23.05 16.00 -6.17
C LYS A 718 -23.75 14.76 -5.57
N ILE A 719 -23.18 13.55 -5.63
CA ILE A 719 -23.83 12.35 -5.03
C ILE A 719 -23.96 12.42 -3.48
N ALA A 720 -23.44 13.46 -2.81
CA ALA A 720 -23.50 13.59 -1.34
C ALA A 720 -24.07 14.93 -0.80
N GLN A 721 -25.00 15.59 -1.50
CA GLN A 721 -25.93 16.53 -0.87
C GLN A 721 -27.36 16.27 -1.34
N PRO A 722 -28.30 15.87 -0.45
CA PRO A 722 -29.72 15.99 -0.74
C PRO A 722 -30.13 17.43 -0.47
N SER A 723 -29.95 18.31 -1.47
CA SER A 723 -30.66 19.59 -1.52
C SER A 723 -30.99 19.95 -2.96
N THR A 724 -32.25 19.70 -3.31
CA THR A 724 -33.12 20.49 -4.19
C THR A 724 -32.56 20.98 -5.54
N GLY A 725 -33.17 20.50 -6.63
CA GLY A 725 -33.36 21.30 -7.85
C GLY A 725 -32.61 20.86 -9.11
N THR A 726 -33.36 20.26 -10.03
CA THR A 726 -33.31 20.50 -11.50
C THR A 726 -32.07 20.17 -12.33
N LEU A 727 -31.06 19.46 -11.84
CA LEU A 727 -29.93 19.02 -12.71
C LEU A 727 -29.82 17.51 -12.99
N ALA A 728 -30.73 16.67 -12.49
CA ALA A 728 -30.70 15.22 -12.72
C ALA A 728 -31.41 14.77 -14.01
N LYS A 729 -31.87 15.71 -14.87
CA LYS A 729 -32.59 15.45 -16.12
C LYS A 729 -31.86 15.95 -17.39
N LYS A 730 -30.64 16.48 -17.25
CA LYS A 730 -29.72 16.81 -18.34
C LYS A 730 -28.44 16.04 -18.09
#